data_AF-A0A804N5R5-F1
#
_entry.id   AF-A0A804N5R5-F1
#
_cell.length_a   1.000
_cell.length_b   1.000
_cell.length_c   1.000
_cell.angle_alpha   90.00
_cell.angle_beta   90.00
_cell.angle_gamma   90.00
#
_symmetry.space_group_name_H-M   'P 1'
#
loop_
_entity.id
_entity.type
_entity.pdbx_description
1 polymer ?
#
loop_
_entity_poly.entity_id
_entity_poly.type
_entity_poly.pdbx_seq_one_letter_code
_entity_poly.pdbx_strand_id
1 'polypeptide(L)'
;MANYLAQFQTIKSSCDRIVIAVEDVSDLWLNVKESFEQRVPVKKACLNNKARNPVFVENLPAEFIQTTDSRLRSRFPQEQYLFWFREPYATVVLVTCEDLDEFKTILKPRLKLIVQNDEREWFIVFVSKAHPSNDQATKMAKKVYARLEADFNTKKRERCCKFDLHGPDTEFWDDFDSKMVDCIRNTLDRRVQFYEEEIRRLSEQRFTPIWNFCNFFILKESLAFMFEMSNLHEDSLREYDELELCYSESGKHREFGGLDTGDDQAALLNPEAKALNQIVQDDVFREFEFRQYIFACQAKLLFKLSRPIEVAARGYAFVVGFSKTLALHENALPFCFREVWVITACLGLIKSTSLHYDDGSVAIDSEKEFYRLQGDLYSLCRVKFMRLAYLIGYGAEIEKSPVNSASLSMLPWPKPATWPSIPPDSSAEIMEKEKMVLQVNSREKLFSIHRKPLPLEPSLLLREANRRRAFLSAGNLSELYDSSDGSGLDANSKLPPNRSASNLMTRTMSGPATSETSLPVDRPMRLSEIHVAAEHALKQTISDPDFMTSLSSLEEFEKRYMELTKGAADNYHRSWWKRHGVVLDGEIAALFFKHGNYDLAVKSYEKVCALYSAEGWEELLADVLPDLAECQKILNDEAGYLASCVKLLSLDSGLFSSKERQGFQSEVVRLAHSEMKHLVPLDVSSLITFAGNAGPPLELCDGDPGTLSVAVWNGFPDDITLESLSLRLSASSSADEGN
;
A
#
# COMPACT_ATOMS: atom_id res chain seq x y z
N MET A 1 -29.53 -15.89 3.66
CA MET A 1 -28.11 -16.13 4.02
C MET A 1 -27.58 -15.28 5.18
N ALA A 2 -28.02 -14.02 5.31
CA ALA A 2 -27.49 -13.06 6.29
C ALA A 2 -27.38 -13.55 7.75
N ASN A 3 -28.37 -14.32 8.24
CA ASN A 3 -28.33 -14.89 9.59
C ASN A 3 -27.16 -15.88 9.78
N TYR A 4 -26.83 -16.68 8.76
CA TYR A 4 -25.70 -17.62 8.83
C TYR A 4 -24.34 -16.91 8.84
N LEU A 5 -24.20 -15.81 8.09
CA LEU A 5 -22.98 -15.00 8.09
C LEU A 5 -22.76 -14.26 9.42
N ALA A 6 -23.83 -13.69 9.99
CA ALA A 6 -23.79 -13.06 11.31
C ALA A 6 -23.44 -14.09 12.41
N GLN A 7 -24.08 -15.25 12.37
CA GLN A 7 -23.79 -16.36 13.28
C GLN A 7 -22.35 -16.86 13.10
N PHE A 8 -21.89 -17.03 11.85
CA PHE A 8 -20.52 -17.42 11.53
C PHE A 8 -19.51 -16.45 12.15
N GLN A 9 -19.68 -15.15 11.92
CA GLN A 9 -18.76 -14.14 12.45
C GLN A 9 -18.75 -14.11 13.98
N THR A 10 -19.92 -14.24 14.60
CA THR A 10 -20.02 -14.30 16.07
C THR A 10 -19.26 -15.52 16.60
N ILE A 11 -19.45 -16.69 15.99
CA ILE A 11 -18.73 -17.92 16.36
C ILE A 11 -17.21 -17.72 16.17
N LYS A 12 -16.79 -17.20 15.01
CA LYS A 12 -15.39 -16.92 14.69
C LYS A 12 -14.73 -16.01 15.73
N SER A 13 -15.42 -14.92 16.12
CA SER A 13 -14.93 -13.97 17.12
C SER A 13 -14.81 -14.57 18.53
N SER A 14 -15.58 -15.63 18.82
CA SER A 14 -15.59 -16.30 20.13
C SER A 14 -14.68 -17.53 20.23
N CYS A 15 -14.06 -17.96 19.12
CA CYS A 15 -13.39 -19.26 19.02
C CYS A 15 -12.02 -19.11 18.35
N ASP A 16 -11.08 -18.46 19.04
CA ASP A 16 -9.71 -18.21 18.55
C ASP A 16 -8.71 -19.33 18.91
N ARG A 17 -9.16 -20.37 19.62
CA ARG A 17 -8.33 -21.45 20.18
C ARG A 17 -8.90 -22.84 19.91
N ILE A 18 -8.02 -23.83 19.84
CA ILE A 18 -8.40 -25.24 19.77
C ILE A 18 -9.06 -25.67 21.08
N VAL A 19 -10.30 -26.14 21.01
CA VAL A 19 -11.03 -26.64 22.17
C VAL A 19 -10.67 -28.09 22.45
N ILE A 20 -10.30 -28.37 23.69
CA ILE A 20 -10.10 -29.72 24.23
C ILE A 20 -11.18 -29.97 25.28
N ALA A 21 -12.07 -30.93 25.01
CA ALA A 21 -13.12 -31.29 25.94
C ALA A 21 -12.57 -32.14 27.09
N VAL A 22 -13.03 -31.89 28.31
CA VAL A 22 -12.72 -32.69 29.50
C VAL A 22 -13.99 -33.38 29.98
N GLU A 23 -14.01 -34.71 29.84
CA GLU A 23 -15.06 -35.57 30.39
C GLU A 23 -14.59 -36.06 31.76
N ASP A 24 -15.13 -35.46 32.81
CA ASP A 24 -14.76 -35.77 34.18
C ASP A 24 -15.69 -36.85 34.77
N VAL A 25 -15.27 -38.10 34.69
CA VAL A 25 -16.09 -39.25 35.11
C VAL A 25 -16.09 -39.42 36.63
N SER A 26 -15.07 -38.89 37.30
CA SER A 26 -14.72 -39.15 38.70
C SER A 26 -14.57 -37.89 39.55
N ASP A 27 -15.06 -36.75 39.08
CA ASP A 27 -15.01 -35.42 39.75
C ASP A 27 -13.59 -35.00 40.15
N LEU A 28 -12.64 -35.14 39.22
CA LEU A 28 -11.20 -34.91 39.40
C LEU A 28 -10.71 -33.58 38.84
N TRP A 29 -11.47 -32.93 37.95
CA TRP A 29 -11.00 -31.78 37.19
C TRP A 29 -10.51 -30.66 38.10
N LEU A 30 -11.25 -30.34 39.17
CA LEU A 30 -10.84 -29.30 40.13
C LEU A 30 -9.47 -29.56 40.77
N ASN A 31 -9.06 -30.83 40.89
CA ASN A 31 -7.80 -31.20 41.52
C ASN A 31 -6.61 -31.14 40.54
N VAL A 32 -6.86 -31.30 39.24
CA VAL A 32 -5.80 -31.40 38.22
C VAL A 32 -5.77 -30.20 37.27
N LYS A 33 -6.81 -29.36 37.29
CA LYS A 33 -7.03 -28.24 36.37
C LYS A 33 -5.79 -27.36 36.22
N GLU A 34 -5.19 -26.93 37.33
CA GLU A 34 -4.04 -26.01 37.30
C GLU A 34 -2.85 -26.61 36.52
N SER A 35 -2.51 -27.88 36.77
CA SER A 35 -1.42 -28.56 36.08
C SER A 35 -1.70 -28.77 34.59
N PHE A 36 -2.96 -29.01 34.21
CA PHE A 36 -3.37 -29.17 32.82
C PHE A 36 -3.40 -27.83 32.08
N GLU A 37 -3.91 -26.76 32.70
CA GLU A 37 -3.94 -25.42 32.10
C GLU A 37 -2.53 -24.84 31.90
N GLN A 38 -1.54 -25.25 32.70
CA GLN A 38 -0.12 -24.92 32.46
C GLN A 38 0.46 -25.54 31.17
N ARG A 39 -0.23 -26.52 30.57
CA ARG A 39 0.20 -27.17 29.31
C ARG A 39 -0.23 -26.41 28.06
N VAL A 40 -1.12 -25.43 28.18
CA VAL A 40 -1.55 -24.61 27.04
C VAL A 40 -0.86 -23.23 27.07
N PRO A 41 -0.41 -22.68 25.91
CA PRO A 41 -0.48 -23.26 24.56
C PRO A 41 0.38 -24.52 24.41
N VAL A 42 -0.10 -25.48 23.62
CA VAL A 42 0.57 -26.78 23.41
C VAL A 42 1.88 -26.53 22.66
N LYS A 43 3.00 -26.96 23.24
CA LYS A 43 4.34 -26.69 22.72
C LYS A 43 4.76 -27.76 21.71
N LYS A 44 5.36 -27.34 20.59
CA LYS A 44 5.93 -28.22 19.55
C LYS A 44 4.93 -29.26 19.02
N ALA A 45 3.68 -28.86 18.80
CA ALA A 45 2.66 -29.74 18.25
C ALA A 45 3.00 -30.11 16.80
N CYS A 46 3.15 -31.41 16.50
CA CYS A 46 3.29 -31.90 15.14
C CYS A 46 1.87 -32.10 14.55
N LEU A 47 1.48 -31.26 13.59
CA LEU A 47 0.21 -31.32 12.87
C LEU A 47 0.47 -31.63 11.38
N ASN A 48 -0.57 -31.94 10.62
CA ASN A 48 -0.47 -32.11 9.18
C ASN A 48 -0.96 -30.85 8.46
N ASN A 49 -0.21 -30.39 7.45
CA ASN A 49 -0.68 -29.34 6.56
C ASN A 49 -1.72 -29.87 5.56
N LYS A 50 -2.27 -28.99 4.71
CA LYS A 50 -3.26 -29.37 3.69
C LYS A 50 -2.76 -30.50 2.78
N ALA A 51 -1.48 -30.50 2.43
CA ALA A 51 -0.82 -31.53 1.63
C ALA A 51 -0.47 -32.82 2.39
N ARG A 52 -0.94 -32.96 3.64
CA ARG A 52 -0.71 -34.11 4.53
C ARG A 52 0.76 -34.32 4.92
N ASN A 53 1.57 -33.28 4.82
CA ASN A 53 2.94 -33.26 5.32
C ASN A 53 2.97 -32.81 6.78
N PRO A 54 3.81 -33.43 7.64
CA PRO A 54 3.95 -33.01 9.03
C PRO A 54 4.61 -31.64 9.14
N VAL A 55 4.05 -30.77 9.99
CA VAL A 55 4.51 -29.41 10.31
C VAL A 55 4.56 -29.25 11.82
N PHE A 56 5.68 -28.71 12.31
CA PHE A 56 5.84 -28.39 13.73
C PHE A 56 5.33 -26.99 14.03
N VAL A 57 4.34 -26.91 14.91
CA VAL A 57 3.77 -25.66 15.42
C VAL A 57 4.38 -25.41 16.80
N GLU A 58 5.13 -24.31 16.96
CA GLU A 58 5.85 -24.02 18.19
C GLU A 58 4.92 -23.83 19.40
N ASN A 59 3.85 -23.04 19.21
CA ASN A 59 2.84 -22.76 20.22
C ASN A 59 1.47 -22.89 19.57
N LEU A 60 0.71 -23.92 19.93
CA LEU A 60 -0.65 -24.14 19.48
C LEU A 60 -1.64 -23.61 20.55
N PRO A 61 -2.40 -22.54 20.28
CA PRO A 61 -3.38 -22.01 21.22
C PRO A 61 -4.50 -23.03 21.43
N ALA A 62 -4.68 -23.44 22.68
CA ALA A 62 -5.74 -24.38 23.05
C ALA A 62 -6.37 -24.00 24.40
N GLU A 63 -7.57 -24.48 24.66
CA GLU A 63 -8.27 -24.33 25.93
C GLU A 63 -8.94 -25.65 26.35
N PHE A 64 -8.96 -25.91 27.65
CA PHE A 64 -9.69 -27.03 28.23
C PHE A 64 -11.08 -26.59 28.66
N ILE A 65 -12.11 -27.31 28.22
CA ILE A 65 -13.51 -27.03 28.54
C ILE A 65 -14.18 -28.32 29.02
N GLN A 66 -14.86 -28.30 30.17
CA GLN A 66 -15.62 -29.48 30.60
C GLN A 66 -16.78 -29.77 29.64
N THR A 67 -17.10 -31.04 29.40
CA THR A 67 -18.25 -31.44 28.57
C THR A 67 -19.60 -30.94 29.11
N THR A 68 -19.64 -30.53 30.37
CA THR A 68 -20.76 -29.89 31.04
C THR A 68 -20.90 -28.39 30.73
N ASP A 69 -19.95 -27.77 30.05
CA ASP A 69 -20.01 -26.35 29.69
C ASP A 69 -21.15 -26.09 28.69
N SER A 70 -21.91 -25.03 28.94
CA SER A 70 -22.97 -24.51 28.07
C SER A 70 -22.54 -24.34 26.60
N ARG A 71 -21.26 -23.97 26.36
CA ARG A 71 -20.68 -23.79 25.02
C ARG A 71 -20.76 -25.07 24.17
N LEU A 72 -20.79 -26.25 24.79
CA LEU A 72 -20.82 -27.56 24.13
C LEU A 72 -22.22 -28.22 24.12
N ARG A 73 -23.21 -27.69 24.88
CA ARG A 73 -24.49 -28.37 25.16
C ARG A 73 -25.65 -28.09 24.19
N SER A 74 -25.59 -27.03 23.39
CA SER A 74 -26.74 -26.54 22.58
C SER A 74 -26.38 -26.46 21.09
N ARG A 75 -26.48 -27.56 20.34
CA ARG A 75 -26.14 -27.54 18.90
C ARG A 75 -27.08 -28.43 18.07
N PHE A 76 -27.70 -27.83 17.05
CA PHE A 76 -28.56 -28.53 16.08
C PHE A 76 -27.71 -29.32 15.07
N PRO A 77 -28.11 -30.54 14.67
CA PRO A 77 -27.30 -31.41 13.79
C PRO A 77 -26.98 -30.82 12.42
N GLN A 78 -27.87 -30.00 11.85
CA GLN A 78 -27.70 -29.44 10.49
C GLN A 78 -26.66 -28.31 10.42
N GLU A 79 -26.50 -27.52 11.50
CA GLU A 79 -25.51 -26.43 11.57
C GLU A 79 -24.10 -26.92 11.93
N GLN A 80 -23.99 -28.17 12.37
CA GLN A 80 -22.75 -28.74 12.89
C GLN A 80 -21.66 -28.85 11.81
N TYR A 81 -22.05 -29.09 10.56
CA TYR A 81 -21.12 -29.30 9.46
C TYR A 81 -20.51 -28.00 8.90
N LEU A 82 -21.26 -26.90 8.87
CA LEU A 82 -20.76 -25.60 8.39
C LEU A 82 -19.77 -24.95 9.36
N PHE A 83 -19.95 -25.21 10.66
CA PHE A 83 -19.16 -24.61 11.73
C PHE A 83 -18.30 -25.63 12.46
N TRP A 84 -18.02 -26.80 11.87
CA TRP A 84 -17.38 -27.92 12.56
C TRP A 84 -16.05 -27.58 13.24
N PHE A 85 -15.36 -26.50 12.82
CA PHE A 85 -14.17 -25.97 13.47
C PHE A 85 -14.39 -25.61 14.95
N ARG A 86 -15.63 -25.31 15.38
CA ARG A 86 -16.01 -24.93 16.76
C ARG A 86 -16.17 -26.13 17.71
N GLU A 87 -16.18 -27.36 17.18
CA GLU A 87 -16.34 -28.58 17.99
C GLU A 87 -14.99 -28.99 18.60
N PRO A 88 -14.97 -29.67 19.77
CA PRO A 88 -13.73 -30.11 20.40
C PRO A 88 -12.84 -30.95 19.47
N TYR A 89 -11.53 -30.74 19.51
CA TYR A 89 -10.53 -31.46 18.70
C TYR A 89 -10.00 -32.71 19.41
N ALA A 90 -10.10 -32.75 20.73
CA ALA A 90 -9.77 -33.90 21.56
C ALA A 90 -10.71 -33.95 22.77
N THR A 91 -10.96 -35.15 23.29
CA THR A 91 -11.69 -35.38 24.54
C THR A 91 -10.79 -36.12 25.52
N VAL A 92 -10.44 -35.46 26.62
CA VAL A 92 -9.71 -36.04 27.75
C VAL A 92 -10.72 -36.64 28.71
N VAL A 93 -10.65 -37.95 28.91
CA VAL A 93 -11.53 -38.66 29.85
C VAL A 93 -10.77 -38.89 31.15
N LEU A 94 -11.15 -38.19 32.22
CA LEU A 94 -10.52 -38.30 33.54
C LEU A 94 -11.22 -39.38 34.36
N VAL A 95 -10.45 -40.35 34.83
CA VAL A 95 -10.96 -41.46 35.63
C VAL A 95 -10.05 -41.77 36.80
N THR A 96 -10.62 -42.26 37.90
CA THR A 96 -9.88 -42.90 38.99
C THR A 96 -10.59 -44.18 39.39
N CYS A 97 -9.84 -45.18 39.86
CA CYS A 97 -10.40 -46.44 40.33
C CYS A 97 -9.38 -47.15 41.21
N GLU A 98 -9.78 -47.51 42.43
CA GLU A 98 -8.89 -48.14 43.42
C GLU A 98 -9.14 -49.66 43.51
N ASP A 99 -10.31 -50.12 43.08
CA ASP A 99 -10.72 -51.52 43.11
C ASP A 99 -10.89 -52.15 41.71
N LEU A 100 -10.51 -53.42 41.57
CA LEU A 100 -10.57 -54.13 40.29
C LEU A 100 -11.97 -54.60 39.90
N ASP A 101 -12.82 -54.89 40.87
CA ASP A 101 -14.18 -55.35 40.60
C ASP A 101 -15.09 -54.15 40.32
N GLU A 102 -14.86 -53.00 40.98
CA GLU A 102 -15.42 -51.71 40.58
C GLU A 102 -15.05 -51.34 39.13
N PHE A 103 -13.78 -51.49 38.74
CA PHE A 103 -13.35 -51.25 37.36
C PHE A 103 -14.16 -52.08 36.36
N LYS A 104 -14.32 -53.39 36.61
CA LYS A 104 -15.01 -54.30 35.68
C LYS A 104 -16.51 -54.05 35.62
N THR A 105 -17.14 -53.75 36.76
CA THR A 105 -18.60 -53.71 36.89
C THR A 105 -19.20 -52.34 36.62
N ILE A 106 -18.48 -51.25 36.94
CA ILE A 106 -19.00 -49.88 36.88
C ILE A 106 -18.21 -49.04 35.87
N LEU A 107 -16.90 -48.87 36.07
CA LEU A 107 -16.12 -47.91 35.29
C LEU A 107 -15.98 -48.34 33.82
N LYS A 108 -15.68 -49.62 33.55
CA LYS A 108 -15.51 -50.14 32.19
C LYS A 108 -16.78 -50.00 31.32
N PRO A 109 -17.98 -50.41 31.77
CA PRO A 109 -19.21 -50.16 31.00
C PRO A 109 -19.47 -48.67 30.73
N ARG A 110 -19.23 -47.81 31.73
CA ARG A 110 -19.40 -46.35 31.58
C ARG A 110 -18.42 -45.77 30.57
N LEU A 111 -17.14 -46.16 30.63
CA LEU A 111 -16.14 -45.71 29.65
C LEU A 111 -16.49 -46.18 28.24
N LYS A 112 -16.91 -47.45 28.07
CA LYS A 112 -17.38 -47.95 26.76
C LYS A 112 -18.51 -47.11 26.18
N LEU A 113 -19.43 -46.61 27.00
CA LEU A 113 -20.51 -45.73 26.55
C LEU A 113 -19.99 -44.35 26.10
N ILE A 114 -19.04 -43.78 26.83
CA ILE A 114 -18.43 -42.48 26.49
C ILE A 114 -17.63 -42.57 25.18
N VAL A 115 -16.87 -43.65 25.01
CA VAL A 115 -15.98 -43.83 23.85
C VAL A 115 -16.66 -44.44 22.62
N GLN A 116 -17.96 -44.74 22.68
CA GLN A 116 -18.73 -45.30 21.57
C GLN A 116 -18.92 -44.33 20.40
N ASN A 117 -18.75 -43.03 20.63
CA ASN A 117 -18.89 -42.02 19.58
C ASN A 117 -17.61 -41.94 18.73
N ASP A 118 -17.61 -42.62 17.57
CA ASP A 118 -16.49 -42.64 16.63
C ASP A 118 -16.16 -41.28 15.99
N GLU A 119 -17.07 -40.30 16.09
CA GLU A 119 -16.85 -38.94 15.58
C GLU A 119 -15.89 -38.12 16.46
N ARG A 120 -15.73 -38.48 17.75
CA ARG A 120 -14.87 -37.76 18.70
C ARG A 120 -13.54 -38.49 18.86
N GLU A 121 -12.45 -37.77 18.73
CA GLU A 121 -11.15 -38.27 19.17
C GLU A 121 -11.02 -38.11 20.69
N TRP A 122 -10.56 -39.18 21.34
CA TRP A 122 -10.48 -39.26 22.80
C TRP A 122 -9.23 -39.99 23.28
N PHE A 123 -8.84 -39.72 24.52
CA PHE A 123 -7.89 -40.53 25.27
C PHE A 123 -8.24 -40.46 26.77
N ILE A 124 -7.82 -41.48 27.52
CA ILE A 124 -8.17 -41.68 28.92
C ILE A 124 -6.95 -41.36 29.79
N VAL A 125 -7.13 -40.47 30.75
CA VAL A 125 -6.14 -40.19 31.80
C VAL A 125 -6.60 -40.90 33.08
N PHE A 126 -5.86 -41.93 33.45
CA PHE A 126 -6.05 -42.62 34.72
C PHE A 126 -5.32 -41.88 35.83
N VAL A 127 -6.07 -41.27 36.74
CA VAL A 127 -5.56 -40.53 37.89
C VAL A 127 -5.46 -41.45 39.09
N SER A 128 -4.23 -41.75 39.48
CA SER A 128 -3.89 -42.55 40.64
C SER A 128 -3.81 -41.66 41.88
N LYS A 129 -4.67 -41.94 42.88
CA LYS A 129 -4.68 -41.31 44.21
C LYS A 129 -3.75 -42.00 45.21
N ALA A 130 -3.06 -43.07 44.80
CA ALA A 130 -2.23 -43.87 45.69
C ALA A 130 -1.03 -43.05 46.19
N HIS A 131 -0.91 -42.90 47.51
CA HIS A 131 0.27 -42.28 48.12
C HIS A 131 1.50 -43.19 47.95
N PRO A 132 2.71 -42.66 47.63
CA PRO A 132 3.90 -43.49 47.38
C PRO A 132 4.31 -44.39 48.55
N SER A 133 3.90 -44.06 49.78
CA SER A 133 4.14 -44.88 50.97
C SER A 133 3.20 -46.09 51.10
N ASN A 134 2.15 -46.18 50.27
CA ASN A 134 1.19 -47.28 50.30
C ASN A 134 1.43 -48.24 49.12
N ASP A 135 2.26 -49.24 49.36
CA ASP A 135 2.63 -50.26 48.38
C ASP A 135 1.44 -51.06 47.85
N GLN A 136 0.44 -51.34 48.70
CA GLN A 136 -0.72 -52.13 48.30
C GLN A 136 -1.63 -51.34 47.36
N ALA A 137 -1.91 -50.08 47.69
CA ALA A 137 -2.69 -49.18 46.82
C ALA A 137 -1.97 -48.94 45.48
N THR A 138 -0.65 -48.73 45.51
CA THR A 138 0.16 -48.53 44.29
C THR A 138 0.14 -49.76 43.38
N LYS A 139 0.24 -50.97 43.94
CA LYS A 139 0.14 -52.23 43.17
C LYS A 139 -1.26 -52.41 42.56
N MET A 140 -2.30 -52.07 43.31
CA MET A 140 -3.68 -52.14 42.80
C MET A 140 -3.93 -51.14 41.67
N ALA A 141 -3.52 -49.88 41.84
CA ALA A 141 -3.61 -48.86 40.79
C ALA A 141 -2.88 -49.27 39.50
N LYS A 142 -1.67 -49.85 39.61
CA LYS A 142 -0.93 -50.40 38.47
C LYS A 142 -1.68 -51.54 37.77
N LYS A 143 -2.31 -52.44 38.54
CA LYS A 143 -3.07 -53.58 38.00
C LYS A 143 -4.37 -53.14 37.30
N VAL A 144 -5.05 -52.14 37.84
CA VAL A 144 -6.22 -51.52 37.20
C VAL A 144 -5.82 -50.79 35.92
N TYR A 145 -4.75 -49.99 35.96
CA TYR A 145 -4.23 -49.29 34.78
C TYR A 145 -3.82 -50.25 33.65
N ALA A 146 -3.08 -51.32 33.95
CA ALA A 146 -2.72 -52.32 32.95
C ALA A 146 -3.94 -53.00 32.31
N ARG A 147 -5.04 -53.15 33.07
CA ARG A 147 -6.30 -53.68 32.53
C ARG A 147 -7.01 -52.66 31.64
N LEU A 148 -6.98 -51.39 32.03
CA LEU A 148 -7.51 -50.27 31.25
C LEU A 148 -6.77 -50.14 29.92
N GLU A 149 -5.44 -50.21 29.91
CA GLU A 149 -4.65 -50.25 28.67
C GLU A 149 -5.05 -51.43 27.77
N ALA A 150 -5.16 -52.64 28.33
CA ALA A 150 -5.54 -53.82 27.56
C ALA A 150 -6.96 -53.74 26.96
N ASP A 151 -7.88 -52.98 27.59
CA ASP A 151 -9.26 -52.86 27.15
C ASP A 151 -9.49 -51.70 26.16
N PHE A 152 -8.66 -50.64 26.19
CA PHE A 152 -8.89 -49.39 25.42
C PHE A 152 -7.75 -49.00 24.47
N ASN A 153 -6.52 -49.51 24.64
CA ASN A 153 -5.46 -49.35 23.65
C ASN A 153 -5.69 -50.31 22.47
N THR A 154 -5.24 -49.91 21.30
CA THR A 154 -5.22 -50.77 20.10
C THR A 154 -3.80 -50.88 19.57
N LYS A 155 -3.52 -51.89 18.72
CA LYS A 155 -2.19 -52.05 18.09
C LYS A 155 -1.72 -50.82 17.30
N LYS A 156 -2.64 -49.94 16.90
CA LYS A 156 -2.37 -48.75 16.10
C LYS A 156 -2.43 -47.45 16.90
N ARG A 157 -3.04 -47.45 18.10
CA ARG A 157 -3.31 -46.25 18.89
C ARG A 157 -3.24 -46.55 20.38
N GLU A 158 -2.31 -45.88 21.04
CA GLU A 158 -2.24 -45.80 22.50
C GLU A 158 -3.14 -44.67 22.98
N ARG A 159 -4.15 -45.00 23.76
CA ARG A 159 -5.26 -44.13 24.16
C ARG A 159 -5.28 -43.84 25.65
N CYS A 160 -4.37 -44.42 26.43
CA CYS A 160 -4.40 -44.38 27.88
C CYS A 160 -3.07 -43.88 28.43
N CYS A 161 -3.11 -42.98 29.41
CA CYS A 161 -1.94 -42.53 30.16
C CYS A 161 -2.25 -42.46 31.67
N LYS A 162 -1.22 -42.53 32.51
CA LYS A 162 -1.34 -42.58 33.98
C LYS A 162 -0.77 -41.33 34.63
N PHE A 163 -1.59 -40.62 35.39
CA PHE A 163 -1.20 -39.46 36.20
C PHE A 163 -1.18 -39.84 37.69
N ASP A 164 -0.05 -39.64 38.38
CA ASP A 164 0.10 -39.95 39.80
C ASP A 164 0.04 -38.67 40.65
N LEU A 165 -1.07 -38.43 41.36
CA LEU A 165 -1.30 -37.18 42.13
C LEU A 165 -0.26 -36.87 43.22
N HIS A 166 0.45 -37.88 43.69
CA HIS A 166 1.41 -37.79 44.79
C HIS A 166 2.83 -38.25 44.37
N GLY A 167 3.04 -38.54 43.08
CA GLY A 167 4.30 -39.04 42.54
C GLY A 167 5.07 -37.99 41.71
N PRO A 168 6.28 -38.31 41.24
CA PRO A 168 6.99 -37.46 40.28
C PRO A 168 6.33 -37.51 38.89
N ASP A 169 6.11 -36.35 38.29
CA ASP A 169 5.32 -36.19 37.06
C ASP A 169 6.11 -36.29 35.74
N THR A 170 7.40 -36.65 35.77
CA THR A 170 8.35 -36.29 34.70
C THR A 170 8.06 -36.96 33.34
N GLU A 171 7.59 -38.21 33.31
CA GLU A 171 7.31 -38.95 32.05
C GLU A 171 5.84 -38.86 31.60
N PHE A 172 4.93 -38.49 32.51
CA PHE A 172 3.49 -38.42 32.19
C PHE A 172 3.19 -37.32 31.17
N TRP A 173 3.78 -36.14 31.35
CA TRP A 173 3.45 -34.98 30.53
C TRP A 173 3.87 -35.13 29.08
N ASP A 174 4.99 -35.80 28.80
CA ASP A 174 5.43 -36.09 27.43
C ASP A 174 4.44 -37.05 26.74
N ASP A 175 3.97 -38.08 27.47
CA ASP A 175 2.99 -39.02 26.96
C ASP A 175 1.60 -38.39 26.78
N PHE A 176 1.18 -37.55 27.73
CA PHE A 176 -0.04 -36.77 27.68
C PHE A 176 -0.06 -35.83 26.48
N ASP A 177 1.01 -35.04 26.30
CA ASP A 177 1.14 -34.10 25.20
C ASP A 177 1.13 -34.82 23.85
N SER A 178 1.83 -35.96 23.75
CA SER A 178 1.83 -36.80 22.55
C SER A 178 0.42 -37.27 22.17
N LYS A 179 -0.32 -37.85 23.13
CA LYS A 179 -1.69 -38.33 22.91
C LYS A 179 -2.68 -37.20 22.60
N MET A 180 -2.52 -36.06 23.26
CA MET A 180 -3.32 -34.87 23.01
C MET A 180 -3.09 -34.34 21.59
N VAL A 181 -1.84 -34.17 21.18
CA VAL A 181 -1.47 -33.70 19.84
C VAL A 181 -1.94 -34.68 18.76
N ASP A 182 -1.82 -35.99 18.99
CA ASP A 182 -2.33 -37.00 18.06
C ASP A 182 -3.85 -36.94 17.90
N CYS A 183 -4.61 -36.73 18.99
CA CYS A 183 -6.06 -36.53 18.89
C CYS A 183 -6.41 -35.28 18.09
N ILE A 184 -5.73 -34.15 18.38
CA ILE A 184 -5.95 -32.89 17.65
C ILE A 184 -5.62 -33.07 16.17
N ARG A 185 -4.48 -33.67 15.83
CA ARG A 185 -4.04 -33.94 14.45
C ARG A 185 -5.07 -34.77 13.69
N ASN A 186 -5.51 -35.89 14.27
CA ASN A 186 -6.48 -36.78 13.63
C ASN A 186 -7.83 -36.08 13.41
N THR A 187 -8.31 -35.29 14.37
CA THR A 187 -9.56 -34.53 14.19
C THR A 187 -9.42 -33.46 13.12
N LEU A 188 -8.33 -32.70 13.14
CA LEU A 188 -8.02 -31.69 12.14
C LEU A 188 -8.00 -32.30 10.73
N ASP A 189 -7.31 -33.43 10.56
CA ASP A 189 -7.20 -34.12 9.27
C ASP A 189 -8.56 -34.52 8.68
N ARG A 190 -9.43 -35.12 9.51
CA ARG A 190 -10.79 -35.52 9.11
C ARG A 190 -11.63 -34.31 8.72
N ARG A 191 -11.55 -33.22 9.51
CA ARG A 191 -12.32 -32.00 9.24
C ARG A 191 -11.86 -31.32 7.96
N VAL A 192 -10.54 -31.17 7.76
CA VAL A 192 -9.97 -30.63 6.53
C VAL A 192 -10.47 -31.43 5.33
N GLN A 193 -10.41 -32.77 5.38
CA GLN A 193 -10.91 -33.63 4.31
C GLN A 193 -12.39 -33.39 4.00
N PHE A 194 -13.22 -33.23 5.03
CA PHE A 194 -14.64 -32.93 4.87
C PHE A 194 -14.88 -31.59 4.18
N TYR A 195 -14.24 -30.50 4.64
CA TYR A 195 -14.38 -29.19 4.00
C TYR A 195 -13.88 -29.21 2.56
N GLU A 196 -12.75 -29.88 2.28
CA GLU A 196 -12.22 -30.02 0.93
C GLU A 196 -13.21 -30.73 -0.01
N GLU A 197 -13.87 -31.79 0.45
CA GLU A 197 -14.91 -32.51 -0.32
C GLU A 197 -16.12 -31.61 -0.60
N GLU A 198 -16.65 -30.92 0.43
CA GLU A 198 -17.81 -30.06 0.26
C GLU A 198 -17.53 -28.83 -0.61
N ILE A 199 -16.33 -28.22 -0.48
CA ILE A 199 -15.87 -27.13 -1.34
C ILE A 199 -15.77 -27.60 -2.79
N ARG A 200 -15.20 -28.80 -3.02
CA ARG A 200 -15.12 -29.39 -4.37
C ARG A 200 -16.52 -29.61 -4.95
N ARG A 201 -17.41 -30.22 -4.17
CA ARG A 201 -18.81 -30.48 -4.55
C ARG A 201 -19.55 -29.19 -4.92
N LEU A 202 -19.41 -28.12 -4.14
CA LEU A 202 -19.99 -26.82 -4.47
C LEU A 202 -19.32 -26.17 -5.67
N SER A 203 -18.01 -26.32 -5.85
CA SER A 203 -17.27 -25.79 -7.00
C SER A 203 -17.72 -26.44 -8.32
N GLU A 204 -17.94 -27.76 -8.33
CA GLU A 204 -18.48 -28.48 -9.49
C GLU A 204 -19.89 -27.99 -9.88
N GLN A 205 -20.65 -27.50 -8.90
CA GLN A 205 -22.00 -26.96 -9.10
C GLN A 205 -22.00 -25.48 -9.50
N ARG A 206 -20.85 -24.83 -9.67
CA ARG A 206 -20.71 -23.35 -9.84
C ARG A 206 -21.46 -22.76 -11.03
N PHE A 207 -21.71 -23.54 -12.08
CA PHE A 207 -22.48 -23.12 -13.25
C PHE A 207 -23.97 -23.44 -13.15
N THR A 208 -24.43 -23.99 -12.03
CA THR A 208 -25.85 -24.29 -11.81
C THR A 208 -26.59 -23.10 -11.18
N PRO A 209 -27.90 -22.92 -11.43
CA PRO A 209 -28.68 -21.81 -10.87
C PRO A 209 -28.83 -21.86 -9.34
N ILE A 210 -28.67 -23.04 -8.74
CA ILE A 210 -28.81 -23.28 -7.30
C ILE A 210 -27.55 -22.84 -6.54
N TRP A 211 -26.44 -22.62 -7.24
CA TRP A 211 -25.17 -22.26 -6.62
C TRP A 211 -25.19 -20.85 -6.04
N ASN A 212 -24.84 -20.77 -4.75
CA ASN A 212 -24.72 -19.54 -3.99
C ASN A 212 -23.26 -19.37 -3.53
N PHE A 213 -22.63 -18.27 -3.94
CA PHE A 213 -21.24 -17.98 -3.58
C PHE A 213 -21.07 -17.78 -2.06
N CYS A 214 -22.05 -17.23 -1.34
CA CYS A 214 -21.95 -17.08 0.12
C CYS A 214 -21.82 -18.44 0.84
N ASN A 215 -22.45 -19.50 0.35
CA ASN A 215 -22.27 -20.85 0.91
C ASN A 215 -20.86 -21.38 0.64
N PHE A 216 -20.36 -21.17 -0.58
CA PHE A 216 -18.98 -21.51 -0.94
C PHE A 216 -17.96 -20.74 -0.09
N PHE A 217 -18.20 -19.43 0.09
CA PHE A 217 -17.40 -18.56 0.93
C PHE A 217 -17.36 -19.06 2.38
N ILE A 218 -18.50 -19.35 3.02
CA ILE A 218 -18.50 -19.83 4.41
C ILE A 218 -17.66 -21.10 4.58
N LEU A 219 -17.73 -22.05 3.64
CA LEU A 219 -16.91 -23.27 3.74
C LEU A 219 -15.42 -22.97 3.59
N LYS A 220 -15.03 -22.14 2.61
CA LYS A 220 -13.64 -21.72 2.39
C LYS A 220 -13.10 -20.93 3.58
N GLU A 221 -13.89 -19.99 4.08
CA GLU A 221 -13.60 -19.17 5.25
C GLU A 221 -13.47 -20.03 6.53
N SER A 222 -14.36 -20.98 6.75
CA SER A 222 -14.27 -21.97 7.85
C SER A 222 -12.99 -22.80 7.77
N LEU A 223 -12.60 -23.25 6.58
CA LEU A 223 -11.36 -24.00 6.37
C LEU A 223 -10.12 -23.13 6.63
N ALA A 224 -10.08 -21.92 6.07
CA ALA A 224 -9.00 -20.97 6.28
C ALA A 224 -8.86 -20.60 7.77
N PHE A 225 -9.98 -20.37 8.45
CA PHE A 225 -10.01 -20.07 9.88
C PHE A 225 -9.53 -21.26 10.73
N MET A 226 -9.87 -22.50 10.36
CA MET A 226 -9.38 -23.69 11.04
C MET A 226 -7.85 -23.81 10.96
N PHE A 227 -7.27 -23.52 9.80
CA PHE A 227 -5.81 -23.43 9.64
C PHE A 227 -5.24 -22.27 10.46
N GLU A 228 -5.92 -21.11 10.52
CA GLU A 228 -5.51 -19.98 11.36
C GLU A 228 -5.47 -20.35 12.86
N MET A 229 -6.54 -20.97 13.38
CA MET A 229 -6.62 -21.43 14.78
C MET A 229 -5.56 -22.48 15.12
N SER A 230 -5.16 -23.28 14.12
CA SER A 230 -4.13 -24.31 14.26
C SER A 230 -2.70 -23.75 14.08
N ASN A 231 -2.55 -22.44 13.92
CA ASN A 231 -1.30 -21.75 13.56
C ASN A 231 -0.63 -22.25 12.27
N LEU A 232 -1.39 -22.89 11.38
CA LEU A 232 -0.98 -23.26 10.03
C LEU A 232 -1.23 -22.08 9.07
N HIS A 233 -0.60 -20.93 9.36
CA HIS A 233 -0.89 -19.66 8.68
C HIS A 233 -0.60 -19.69 7.17
N GLU A 234 0.39 -20.49 6.74
CA GLU A 234 0.69 -20.71 5.32
C GLU A 234 -0.47 -21.38 4.57
N ASP A 235 -1.11 -22.39 5.15
CA ASP A 235 -2.26 -23.06 4.54
C ASP A 235 -3.49 -22.14 4.55
N SER A 236 -3.70 -21.41 5.66
CA SER A 236 -4.75 -20.40 5.76
C SER A 236 -4.62 -19.32 4.67
N LEU A 237 -3.41 -18.81 4.44
CA LEU A 237 -3.14 -17.78 3.44
C LEU A 237 -3.47 -18.28 2.03
N ARG A 238 -3.10 -19.51 1.70
CA ARG A 238 -3.43 -20.14 0.40
C ARG A 238 -4.93 -20.24 0.17
N GLU A 239 -5.72 -20.53 1.20
CA GLU A 239 -7.19 -20.56 1.05
C GLU A 239 -7.76 -19.19 0.69
N TYR A 240 -7.24 -18.11 1.28
CA TYR A 240 -7.66 -16.74 0.92
C TYR A 240 -7.19 -16.34 -0.49
N ASP A 241 -5.97 -16.72 -0.89
CA ASP A 241 -5.47 -16.50 -2.25
C ASP A 241 -6.33 -17.24 -3.29
N GLU A 242 -6.69 -18.50 -3.04
CA GLU A 242 -7.62 -19.27 -3.88
C GLU A 242 -9.02 -18.64 -3.92
N LEU A 243 -9.51 -18.13 -2.79
CA LEU A 243 -10.83 -17.51 -2.66
C LEU A 243 -10.93 -16.19 -3.44
N GLU A 244 -9.88 -15.37 -3.43
CA GLU A 244 -9.80 -14.13 -4.23
C GLU A 244 -9.86 -14.43 -5.73
N LEU A 245 -9.11 -15.42 -6.19
CA LEU A 245 -9.12 -15.89 -7.59
C LEU A 245 -10.52 -16.41 -7.97
N CYS A 246 -11.11 -17.26 -7.13
CA CYS A 246 -12.46 -17.77 -7.34
C CYS A 246 -13.50 -16.64 -7.42
N TYR A 247 -13.40 -15.62 -6.57
CA TYR A 247 -14.33 -14.49 -6.59
C TYR A 247 -14.19 -13.66 -7.87
N SER A 248 -12.96 -13.45 -8.35
CA SER A 248 -12.69 -12.69 -9.56
C SER A 248 -13.23 -13.38 -10.83
N GLU A 249 -13.14 -14.70 -10.90
CA GLU A 249 -13.64 -15.49 -12.04
C GLU A 249 -15.16 -15.65 -12.10
N SER A 250 -15.90 -15.34 -11.03
CA SER A 250 -17.35 -15.64 -10.97
C SER A 250 -18.25 -14.63 -11.69
N GLY A 251 -17.69 -13.60 -12.32
CA GLY A 251 -18.24 -12.89 -13.49
C GLY A 251 -19.69 -12.36 -13.46
N LYS A 252 -20.33 -12.20 -12.30
CA LYS A 252 -21.72 -11.72 -12.20
C LYS A 252 -21.74 -10.20 -11.98
N HIS A 253 -22.65 -9.49 -12.65
CA HIS A 253 -22.97 -8.09 -12.33
C HIS A 253 -23.37 -8.01 -10.85
N ARG A 254 -22.56 -7.31 -10.08
CA ARG A 254 -22.67 -7.18 -8.62
C ARG A 254 -22.88 -5.72 -8.28
N GLU A 255 -23.57 -5.48 -7.17
CA GLU A 255 -23.47 -4.19 -6.53
C GLU A 255 -22.03 -3.95 -6.08
N PHE A 256 -21.55 -2.73 -6.32
CA PHE A 256 -20.16 -2.41 -6.05
C PHE A 256 -19.92 -2.12 -4.56
N GLY A 257 -20.77 -1.34 -3.89
CA GLY A 257 -20.55 -0.89 -2.51
C GLY A 257 -19.76 0.43 -2.43
N GLY A 258 -19.23 0.75 -1.24
CA GLY A 258 -18.44 1.99 -1.02
C GLY A 258 -19.27 3.26 -0.88
N LEU A 259 -20.49 3.13 -0.37
CA LEU A 259 -21.46 4.22 -0.20
C LEU A 259 -21.77 4.52 1.28
N ASP A 260 -21.31 3.67 2.20
CA ASP A 260 -21.55 3.88 3.61
C ASP A 260 -20.59 4.95 4.14
N THR A 261 -21.03 5.70 5.15
CA THR A 261 -20.17 6.70 5.81
C THR A 261 -18.93 6.03 6.40
N GLY A 262 -17.74 6.50 6.05
CA GLY A 262 -16.46 5.92 6.47
C GLY A 262 -15.78 5.03 5.44
N ASP A 263 -16.46 4.68 4.34
CA ASP A 263 -15.89 3.84 3.28
C ASP A 263 -14.74 4.50 2.51
N ASP A 264 -14.60 5.81 2.62
CA ASP A 264 -13.48 6.58 2.09
C ASP A 264 -12.15 6.23 2.81
N GLN A 265 -12.21 5.62 3.99
CA GLN A 265 -11.08 5.06 4.70
C GLN A 265 -10.88 3.59 4.33
N ALA A 266 -9.75 3.27 3.72
CA ALA A 266 -9.48 1.91 3.27
C ALA A 266 -9.35 0.90 4.43
N ALA A 267 -10.07 -0.21 4.32
CA ALA A 267 -10.12 -1.27 5.33
C ALA A 267 -9.14 -2.43 5.04
N LEU A 268 -7.99 -2.15 4.44
CA LEU A 268 -7.04 -3.17 3.94
C LEU A 268 -6.32 -3.98 5.02
N LEU A 269 -6.41 -3.57 6.28
CA LEU A 269 -5.60 -4.11 7.38
C LEU A 269 -6.44 -4.52 8.58
N ASN A 270 -7.76 -4.37 8.48
CA ASN A 270 -8.70 -4.74 9.54
C ASN A 270 -9.86 -5.55 8.95
N PRO A 271 -9.82 -6.89 9.03
CA PRO A 271 -10.91 -7.75 8.58
C PRO A 271 -12.24 -7.52 9.31
N GLU A 272 -12.19 -6.87 10.49
CA GLU A 272 -13.35 -6.62 11.34
C GLU A 272 -13.90 -5.18 11.17
N ALA A 273 -13.40 -4.43 10.18
CA ALA A 273 -13.86 -3.06 9.90
C ALA A 273 -15.37 -2.99 9.63
N LYS A 274 -15.92 -4.01 8.94
CA LYS A 274 -17.36 -4.20 8.73
C LYS A 274 -17.75 -5.63 9.02
N ALA A 275 -18.98 -5.83 9.50
CA ALA A 275 -19.49 -7.17 9.75
C ALA A 275 -19.82 -7.89 8.43
N LEU A 276 -19.62 -9.21 8.37
CA LEU A 276 -19.84 -10.04 7.18
C LEU A 276 -21.28 -9.97 6.65
N ASN A 277 -22.25 -9.73 7.53
CA ASN A 277 -23.64 -9.53 7.15
C ASN A 277 -23.93 -8.13 6.58
N GLN A 278 -23.07 -7.13 6.86
CA GLN A 278 -23.20 -5.77 6.32
C GLN A 278 -22.60 -5.64 4.91
N ILE A 279 -21.68 -6.53 4.55
CA ILE A 279 -21.03 -6.55 3.23
C ILE A 279 -21.79 -7.40 2.20
N VAL A 280 -22.93 -7.97 2.59
CA VAL A 280 -23.80 -8.80 1.75
C VAL A 280 -25.16 -8.13 1.58
N GLN A 281 -25.61 -8.03 0.34
CA GLN A 281 -26.93 -7.56 -0.04
C GLN A 281 -27.57 -8.56 -1.00
N ASP A 282 -28.83 -8.94 -0.75
CA ASP A 282 -29.57 -9.93 -1.55
C ASP A 282 -28.80 -11.24 -1.81
N ASP A 283 -28.13 -11.76 -0.78
CA ASP A 283 -27.27 -12.96 -0.82
C ASP A 283 -26.08 -12.86 -1.81
N VAL A 284 -25.64 -11.63 -2.13
CA VAL A 284 -24.46 -11.32 -2.96
C VAL A 284 -23.52 -10.38 -2.19
N PHE A 285 -22.21 -10.64 -2.25
CA PHE A 285 -21.22 -9.72 -1.68
C PHE A 285 -21.08 -8.44 -2.51
N ARG A 286 -21.11 -7.29 -1.84
CA ARG A 286 -20.68 -6.02 -2.41
C ARG A 286 -19.17 -6.08 -2.67
N GLU A 287 -18.77 -5.83 -3.92
CA GLU A 287 -17.39 -6.07 -4.37
C GLU A 287 -16.37 -5.25 -3.58
N PHE A 288 -16.70 -4.00 -3.27
CA PHE A 288 -15.82 -3.04 -2.61
C PHE A 288 -15.39 -3.51 -1.22
N GLU A 289 -16.35 -3.90 -0.38
CA GLU A 289 -16.06 -4.39 0.96
C GLU A 289 -15.44 -5.78 0.93
N PHE A 290 -15.93 -6.67 0.08
CA PHE A 290 -15.46 -8.05 0.05
C PHE A 290 -14.00 -8.17 -0.37
N ARG A 291 -13.55 -7.42 -1.39
CA ARG A 291 -12.14 -7.47 -1.81
C ARG A 291 -11.20 -6.89 -0.76
N GLN A 292 -11.62 -5.84 -0.05
CA GLN A 292 -10.85 -5.31 1.08
C GLN A 292 -10.79 -6.31 2.25
N TYR A 293 -11.90 -6.98 2.54
CA TYR A 293 -11.97 -8.03 3.58
C TYR A 293 -10.97 -9.16 3.30
N ILE A 294 -10.97 -9.70 2.08
CA ILE A 294 -10.04 -10.79 1.70
C ILE A 294 -8.59 -10.33 1.82
N PHE A 295 -8.27 -9.14 1.31
CA PHE A 295 -6.93 -8.58 1.43
C PHE A 295 -6.52 -8.37 2.89
N ALA A 296 -7.43 -7.89 3.74
CA ALA A 296 -7.17 -7.73 5.17
C ALA A 296 -6.89 -9.06 5.87
N CYS A 297 -7.61 -10.14 5.50
CA CYS A 297 -7.34 -11.48 6.01
C CYS A 297 -5.94 -11.97 5.57
N GLN A 298 -5.58 -11.79 4.30
CA GLN A 298 -4.24 -12.12 3.79
C GLN A 298 -3.15 -11.33 4.54
N ALA A 299 -3.32 -10.01 4.67
CA ALA A 299 -2.37 -9.14 5.35
C ALA A 299 -2.16 -9.54 6.82
N LYS A 300 -3.26 -9.83 7.55
CA LYS A 300 -3.21 -10.33 8.93
C LYS A 300 -2.36 -11.60 9.04
N LEU A 301 -2.55 -12.56 8.13
CA LEU A 301 -1.78 -13.81 8.13
C LEU A 301 -0.31 -13.60 7.75
N LEU A 302 -0.02 -12.73 6.79
CA LEU A 302 1.34 -12.38 6.40
C LEU A 302 2.11 -11.71 7.55
N PHE A 303 1.46 -10.86 8.35
CA PHE A 303 2.08 -10.31 9.56
C PHE A 303 2.35 -11.40 10.61
N LYS A 304 1.44 -12.37 10.80
CA LYS A 304 1.69 -13.54 11.67
C LYS A 304 2.85 -14.42 11.17
N LEU A 305 3.11 -14.41 9.87
CA LEU A 305 4.25 -15.08 9.23
C LEU A 305 5.53 -14.23 9.20
N SER A 306 5.53 -13.04 9.82
CA SER A 306 6.66 -12.09 9.80
C SER A 306 7.09 -11.69 8.38
N ARG A 307 6.13 -11.47 7.48
CA ARG A 307 6.35 -11.09 6.07
C ARG A 307 5.81 -9.70 5.71
N PRO A 308 6.25 -8.61 6.38
CA PRO A 308 5.75 -7.25 6.12
C PRO A 308 6.07 -6.75 4.71
N ILE A 309 7.17 -7.21 4.11
CA ILE A 309 7.57 -6.84 2.73
C ILE A 309 6.57 -7.39 1.71
N GLU A 310 6.10 -8.62 1.92
CA GLU A 310 5.09 -9.23 1.05
C GLU A 310 3.73 -8.50 1.19
N VAL A 311 3.37 -8.05 2.40
CA VAL A 311 2.19 -7.19 2.60
C VAL A 311 2.33 -5.88 1.82
N ALA A 312 3.49 -5.23 1.86
CA ALA A 312 3.74 -4.00 1.11
C ALA A 312 3.64 -4.24 -0.41
N ALA A 313 4.23 -5.34 -0.92
CA ALA A 313 4.21 -5.69 -2.34
C ALA A 313 2.79 -6.01 -2.84
N ARG A 314 2.09 -6.92 -2.15
CA ARG A 314 0.70 -7.29 -2.48
C ARG A 314 -0.23 -6.09 -2.30
N GLY A 315 -0.04 -5.28 -1.26
CA GLY A 315 -0.83 -4.08 -0.98
C GLY A 315 -0.66 -3.01 -2.04
N TYR A 316 0.56 -2.72 -2.48
CA TYR A 316 0.80 -1.81 -3.59
C TYR A 316 0.10 -2.28 -4.87
N ALA A 317 0.27 -3.56 -5.23
CA ALA A 317 -0.39 -4.14 -6.41
C ALA A 317 -1.91 -4.09 -6.31
N PHE A 318 -2.48 -4.41 -5.13
CA PHE A 318 -3.90 -4.33 -4.84
C PHE A 318 -4.41 -2.90 -5.00
N VAL A 319 -3.77 -1.90 -4.38
CA VAL A 319 -4.19 -0.49 -4.46
C VAL A 319 -4.16 0.01 -5.90
N VAL A 320 -3.12 -0.29 -6.67
CA VAL A 320 -3.03 0.11 -8.09
C VAL A 320 -4.13 -0.56 -8.93
N GLY A 321 -4.36 -1.86 -8.75
CA GLY A 321 -5.40 -2.60 -9.48
C GLY A 321 -6.81 -2.17 -9.08
N PHE A 322 -7.05 -1.99 -7.78
CA PHE A 322 -8.33 -1.60 -7.23
C PHE A 322 -8.65 -0.13 -7.54
N SER A 323 -7.66 0.76 -7.63
CA SER A 323 -7.83 2.14 -8.11
C SER A 323 -8.40 2.19 -9.53
N LYS A 324 -8.00 1.27 -10.42
CA LYS A 324 -8.59 1.13 -11.75
C LYS A 324 -10.03 0.66 -11.68
N THR A 325 -10.35 -0.24 -10.74
CA THR A 325 -11.73 -0.71 -10.52
C THR A 325 -12.62 0.43 -10.01
N LEU A 326 -12.15 1.21 -9.03
CA LEU A 326 -12.83 2.41 -8.53
C LEU A 326 -13.09 3.44 -9.64
N ALA A 327 -12.15 3.58 -10.59
CA ALA A 327 -12.33 4.46 -11.75
C ALA A 327 -13.50 4.02 -12.67
N LEU A 328 -13.80 2.73 -12.76
CA LEU A 328 -14.94 2.21 -13.53
C LEU A 328 -16.29 2.54 -12.86
N HIS A 329 -16.30 2.64 -11.53
CA HIS A 329 -17.50 2.93 -10.72
C HIS A 329 -17.58 4.40 -10.26
N GLU A 330 -16.71 5.28 -10.77
CA GLU A 330 -16.57 6.67 -10.34
C GLU A 330 -17.86 7.50 -10.51
N ASN A 331 -18.75 7.10 -11.42
CA ASN A 331 -20.06 7.74 -11.59
C ASN A 331 -21.03 7.50 -10.43
N ALA A 332 -20.90 6.37 -9.72
CA ALA A 332 -21.80 5.95 -8.64
C ALA A 332 -21.23 6.26 -7.24
N LEU A 333 -19.93 6.47 -7.14
CA LEU A 333 -19.23 6.74 -5.88
C LEU A 333 -19.27 8.24 -5.52
N PRO A 334 -19.03 8.59 -4.24
CA PRO A 334 -18.86 9.97 -3.82
C PRO A 334 -17.76 10.71 -4.61
N PHE A 335 -17.85 12.04 -4.65
CA PHE A 335 -16.93 12.87 -5.41
C PHE A 335 -15.47 12.70 -4.93
N CYS A 336 -14.56 12.35 -5.84
CA CYS A 336 -13.14 12.06 -5.54
C CYS A 336 -12.90 10.92 -4.55
N PHE A 337 -13.87 10.02 -4.37
CA PHE A 337 -13.74 8.85 -3.49
C PHE A 337 -12.50 8.02 -3.80
N ARG A 338 -12.18 7.83 -5.09
CA ARG A 338 -10.99 7.07 -5.52
C ARG A 338 -9.70 7.68 -4.98
N GLU A 339 -9.53 8.99 -5.08
CA GLU A 339 -8.34 9.71 -4.61
C GLU A 339 -8.21 9.57 -3.10
N VAL A 340 -9.30 9.81 -2.37
CA VAL A 340 -9.36 9.73 -0.90
C VAL A 340 -9.04 8.31 -0.44
N TRP A 341 -9.67 7.29 -1.02
CA TRP A 341 -9.45 5.88 -0.68
C TRP A 341 -8.02 5.43 -0.97
N VAL A 342 -7.43 5.83 -2.10
CA VAL A 342 -6.03 5.46 -2.42
C VAL A 342 -5.05 6.08 -1.41
N ILE A 343 -5.28 7.32 -1.01
CA ILE A 343 -4.45 8.01 -0.01
C ILE A 343 -4.52 7.26 1.33
N THR A 344 -5.74 6.97 1.82
CA THR A 344 -5.93 6.28 3.11
C THR A 344 -5.37 4.85 3.05
N ALA A 345 -5.54 4.13 1.93
CA ALA A 345 -4.97 2.81 1.71
C ALA A 345 -3.43 2.80 1.78
N CYS A 346 -2.78 3.71 1.03
CA CYS A 346 -1.31 3.80 1.03
C CYS A 346 -0.77 4.15 2.41
N LEU A 347 -1.38 5.12 3.11
CA LEU A 347 -0.96 5.53 4.45
C LEU A 347 -1.14 4.42 5.48
N GLY A 348 -2.25 3.69 5.42
CA GLY A 348 -2.48 2.51 6.26
C GLY A 348 -1.41 1.43 6.05
N LEU A 349 -1.12 1.09 4.78
CA LEU A 349 -0.09 0.13 4.41
C LEU A 349 1.30 0.55 4.89
N ILE A 350 1.71 1.80 4.62
CA ILE A 350 2.98 2.36 5.08
C ILE A 350 3.11 2.21 6.60
N LYS A 351 2.09 2.66 7.35
CA LYS A 351 2.12 2.64 8.81
C LYS A 351 2.27 1.22 9.35
N SER A 352 1.41 0.29 8.92
CA SER A 352 1.42 -1.07 9.47
C SER A 352 2.62 -1.88 9.03
N THR A 353 3.03 -1.78 7.76
CA THR A 353 4.24 -2.49 7.31
C THR A 353 5.50 -1.97 7.98
N SER A 354 5.61 -0.65 8.21
CA SER A 354 6.73 -0.08 8.97
C SER A 354 6.75 -0.51 10.44
N LEU A 355 5.58 -0.64 11.07
CA LEU A 355 5.47 -1.10 12.48
C LEU A 355 5.89 -2.57 12.66
N HIS A 356 5.66 -3.41 11.65
CA HIS A 356 6.00 -4.84 11.68
C HIS A 356 7.34 -5.16 11.02
N TYR A 357 8.06 -4.16 10.51
CA TYR A 357 9.37 -4.33 9.90
C TYR A 357 10.47 -4.20 10.95
N ASP A 358 11.36 -5.18 11.03
CA ASP A 358 12.50 -5.20 11.95
C ASP A 358 13.81 -4.97 11.20
N ASP A 359 14.43 -3.80 11.45
CA ASP A 359 15.62 -3.35 10.73
C ASP A 359 16.83 -4.23 11.10
N GLY A 360 17.51 -4.80 10.10
CA GLY A 360 18.70 -5.64 10.27
C GLY A 360 18.48 -7.15 10.39
N SER A 361 17.23 -7.64 10.43
CA SER A 361 16.93 -9.09 10.39
C SER A 361 16.84 -9.67 8.96
N VAL A 362 16.82 -8.79 7.96
CA VAL A 362 16.48 -9.10 6.56
C VAL A 362 17.70 -8.93 5.65
N ALA A 363 17.80 -9.72 4.58
CA ALA A 363 18.84 -9.58 3.57
C ALA A 363 18.81 -8.19 2.90
N ILE A 364 19.98 -7.65 2.54
CA ILE A 364 20.15 -6.29 1.97
C ILE A 364 19.25 -6.05 0.75
N ASP A 365 19.07 -7.05 -0.12
CA ASP A 365 18.22 -6.90 -1.30
C ASP A 365 16.74 -6.77 -0.92
N SER A 366 16.28 -7.58 0.03
CA SER A 366 14.92 -7.49 0.54
C SER A 366 14.67 -6.17 1.30
N GLU A 367 15.67 -5.66 2.02
CA GLU A 367 15.62 -4.33 2.65
C GLU A 367 15.45 -3.23 1.60
N LYS A 368 16.26 -3.24 0.53
CA LYS A 368 16.16 -2.25 -0.55
C LYS A 368 14.83 -2.34 -1.30
N GLU A 369 14.29 -3.54 -1.48
CA GLU A 369 12.97 -3.76 -2.06
C GLU A 369 11.86 -3.20 -1.17
N PHE A 370 11.97 -3.40 0.15
CA PHE A 370 11.03 -2.81 1.09
C PHE A 370 11.01 -1.28 0.99
N TYR A 371 12.19 -0.64 0.98
CA TYR A 371 12.28 0.81 0.82
C TYR A 371 11.80 1.29 -0.55
N ARG A 372 12.01 0.52 -1.62
CA ARG A 372 11.42 0.81 -2.93
C ARG A 372 9.89 0.83 -2.86
N LEU A 373 9.27 -0.17 -2.24
CA LEU A 373 7.82 -0.28 -2.07
C LEU A 373 7.24 0.83 -1.20
N GLN A 374 7.89 1.19 -0.10
CA GLN A 374 7.49 2.35 0.72
C GLN A 374 7.54 3.64 -0.11
N GLY A 375 8.62 3.84 -0.88
CA GLY A 375 8.75 4.97 -1.81
C GLY A 375 7.59 5.05 -2.81
N ASP A 376 7.23 3.92 -3.41
CA ASP A 376 6.10 3.82 -4.36
C ASP A 376 4.75 4.12 -3.71
N LEU A 377 4.50 3.66 -2.48
CA LEU A 377 3.28 3.96 -1.73
C LEU A 377 3.18 5.46 -1.38
N TYR A 378 4.27 6.07 -0.90
CA TYR A 378 4.31 7.50 -0.64
C TYR A 378 4.12 8.32 -1.93
N SER A 379 4.77 7.90 -3.02
CA SER A 379 4.65 8.55 -4.32
C SER A 379 3.22 8.50 -4.84
N LEU A 380 2.55 7.35 -4.75
CA LEU A 380 1.15 7.21 -5.16
C LEU A 380 0.22 8.11 -4.32
N CYS A 381 0.40 8.11 -3.00
CA CYS A 381 -0.33 8.98 -2.07
C CYS A 381 -0.14 10.46 -2.42
N ARG A 382 1.11 10.89 -2.58
CA ARG A 382 1.50 12.25 -2.96
C ARG A 382 0.82 12.69 -4.26
N VAL A 383 0.83 11.87 -5.29
CA VAL A 383 0.23 12.20 -6.58
C VAL A 383 -1.29 12.37 -6.47
N LYS A 384 -1.97 11.50 -5.73
CA LYS A 384 -3.42 11.65 -5.47
C LYS A 384 -3.72 12.87 -4.61
N PHE A 385 -2.86 13.19 -3.64
CA PHE A 385 -3.02 14.37 -2.80
C PHE A 385 -2.86 15.68 -3.59
N MET A 386 -1.84 15.75 -4.47
CA MET A 386 -1.69 16.87 -5.42
C MET A 386 -2.93 17.01 -6.32
N ARG A 387 -3.55 15.90 -6.74
CA ARG A 387 -4.76 15.95 -7.54
C ARG A 387 -5.93 16.60 -6.81
N LEU A 388 -6.13 16.25 -5.54
CA LEU A 388 -7.16 16.90 -4.70
C LEU A 388 -6.87 18.39 -4.54
N ALA A 389 -5.61 18.77 -4.32
CA ALA A 389 -5.19 20.16 -4.23
C ALA A 389 -5.51 20.98 -5.49
N TYR A 390 -5.30 20.40 -6.69
CA TYR A 390 -5.71 21.04 -7.94
C TYR A 390 -7.22 21.25 -8.05
N LEU A 391 -8.03 20.33 -7.54
CA LEU A 391 -9.49 20.43 -7.60
C LEU A 391 -10.05 21.50 -6.69
N ILE A 392 -9.42 21.74 -5.54
CA ILE A 392 -9.86 22.75 -4.56
C ILE A 392 -9.14 24.10 -4.74
N GLY A 393 -8.27 24.23 -5.74
CA GLY A 393 -7.62 25.49 -6.12
C GLY A 393 -6.25 25.76 -5.49
N TYR A 394 -5.67 24.83 -4.77
CA TYR A 394 -4.28 24.92 -4.28
C TYR A 394 -3.24 24.50 -5.32
N GLY A 395 -3.67 23.94 -6.45
CA GLY A 395 -2.77 23.45 -7.51
C GLY A 395 -1.81 24.51 -8.09
N ALA A 396 -2.19 25.80 -8.06
CA ALA A 396 -1.33 26.88 -8.53
C ALA A 396 -0.06 27.05 -7.69
N GLU A 397 -0.09 26.60 -6.43
CA GLU A 397 0.99 26.70 -5.47
C GLU A 397 1.97 25.51 -5.54
N ILE A 398 1.62 24.47 -6.30
CA ILE A 398 2.47 23.29 -6.53
C ILE A 398 3.49 23.63 -7.62
N GLU A 399 4.76 23.32 -7.35
CA GLU A 399 5.86 23.56 -8.28
C GLU A 399 5.64 22.85 -9.62
N LYS A 400 5.89 23.56 -10.73
CA LYS A 400 5.73 23.05 -12.09
C LYS A 400 7.00 22.36 -12.57
N SER A 401 7.35 21.27 -11.90
CA SER A 401 8.47 20.43 -12.29
C SER A 401 8.07 19.39 -13.34
N PRO A 402 9.03 18.82 -14.08
CA PRO A 402 8.82 17.67 -14.95
C PRO A 402 8.14 16.49 -14.25
N VAL A 403 8.47 16.22 -12.99
CA VAL A 403 7.89 15.09 -12.24
C VAL A 403 6.45 15.33 -11.82
N ASN A 404 6.13 16.51 -11.29
CA ASN A 404 4.75 16.85 -10.94
C ASN A 404 3.90 16.93 -12.19
N SER A 405 4.44 17.53 -13.23
CA SER A 405 3.77 17.69 -14.51
C SER A 405 3.47 16.34 -15.17
N ALA A 406 4.45 15.43 -15.22
CA ALA A 406 4.22 14.08 -15.72
C ALA A 406 3.17 13.34 -14.87
N SER A 407 3.34 13.35 -13.54
CA SER A 407 2.47 12.62 -12.62
C SER A 407 1.01 13.07 -12.69
N LEU A 408 0.78 14.38 -12.80
CA LEU A 408 -0.58 14.94 -12.84
C LEU A 408 -1.18 14.90 -14.26
N SER A 409 -0.38 15.01 -15.31
CA SER A 409 -0.86 14.93 -16.71
C SER A 409 -1.34 13.54 -17.09
N MET A 410 -0.75 12.50 -16.49
CA MET A 410 -1.13 11.11 -16.74
C MET A 410 -2.42 10.70 -16.00
N LEU A 411 -2.99 11.57 -15.15
CA LEU A 411 -4.20 11.27 -14.41
C LEU A 411 -5.44 11.92 -15.04
N PRO A 412 -6.49 11.15 -15.38
CA PRO A 412 -7.75 11.71 -15.86
C PRO A 412 -8.43 12.53 -14.74
N TRP A 413 -9.15 13.60 -15.12
CA TRP A 413 -9.96 14.39 -14.15
C TRP A 413 -11.06 13.52 -13.57
N PRO A 414 -11.51 13.80 -12.33
CA PRO A 414 -12.60 13.04 -11.77
C PRO A 414 -13.81 13.06 -12.68
N LYS A 415 -14.45 11.91 -12.77
CA LYS A 415 -15.54 11.64 -13.71
C LYS A 415 -16.84 11.32 -12.94
N PRO A 416 -17.36 12.22 -12.08
CA PRO A 416 -18.63 11.96 -11.40
C PRO A 416 -19.78 11.96 -12.42
N ALA A 417 -20.90 11.30 -12.09
CA ALA A 417 -22.11 11.34 -12.93
C ALA A 417 -22.60 12.77 -13.17
N THR A 418 -22.45 13.63 -12.16
CA THR A 418 -22.77 15.04 -12.21
C THR A 418 -21.73 15.81 -11.42
N TRP A 419 -21.25 16.93 -11.97
CA TRP A 419 -20.30 17.78 -11.23
C TRP A 419 -20.99 18.41 -10.01
N PRO A 420 -20.32 18.52 -8.84
CA PRO A 420 -20.90 19.14 -7.67
C PRO A 420 -21.52 20.51 -7.90
N SER A 421 -22.65 20.78 -7.24
CA SER A 421 -23.31 22.09 -7.26
C SER A 421 -22.64 23.07 -6.29
N ILE A 422 -22.75 24.36 -6.60
CA ILE A 422 -22.29 25.44 -5.72
C ILE A 422 -23.25 25.55 -4.52
N PRO A 423 -22.77 25.60 -3.27
CA PRO A 423 -23.63 25.85 -2.12
C PRO A 423 -24.25 27.26 -2.15
N PRO A 424 -25.47 27.44 -1.60
CA PRO A 424 -26.24 28.68 -1.73
C PRO A 424 -25.59 29.93 -1.08
N ASP A 425 -24.65 29.76 -0.15
CA ASP A 425 -24.02 30.86 0.61
C ASP A 425 -22.52 31.08 0.31
N SER A 426 -21.97 30.46 -0.74
CA SER A 426 -20.51 30.45 -0.99
C SER A 426 -19.96 31.68 -1.72
N SER A 427 -20.66 32.83 -1.69
CA SER A 427 -20.23 34.03 -2.43
C SER A 427 -18.86 34.57 -1.97
N ALA A 428 -18.61 34.58 -0.66
CA ALA A 428 -17.33 35.00 -0.07
C ALA A 428 -16.18 34.06 -0.47
N GLU A 429 -16.41 32.75 -0.40
CA GLU A 429 -15.43 31.71 -0.78
C GLU A 429 -15.08 31.81 -2.28
N ILE A 430 -16.07 32.06 -3.15
CA ILE A 430 -15.84 32.25 -4.58
C ILE A 430 -14.97 33.48 -4.83
N MET A 431 -15.23 34.59 -4.13
CA MET A 431 -14.40 35.80 -4.24
C MET A 431 -12.96 35.56 -3.76
N GLU A 432 -12.77 34.78 -2.69
CA GLU A 432 -11.45 34.41 -2.20
C GLU A 432 -10.69 33.56 -3.22
N LYS A 433 -11.31 32.51 -3.77
CA LYS A 433 -10.69 31.67 -4.82
C LYS A 433 -10.45 32.46 -6.11
N GLU A 434 -11.34 33.40 -6.48
CA GLU A 434 -11.14 34.28 -7.63
C GLU A 434 -9.95 35.22 -7.42
N LYS A 435 -9.78 35.75 -6.21
CA LYS A 435 -8.59 36.52 -5.83
C LYS A 435 -7.33 35.65 -5.90
N MET A 436 -7.34 34.41 -5.39
CA MET A 436 -6.20 33.49 -5.48
C MET A 436 -5.82 33.22 -6.94
N VAL A 437 -6.79 32.95 -7.82
CA VAL A 437 -6.55 32.71 -9.26
C VAL A 437 -5.96 33.95 -9.94
N LEU A 438 -6.38 35.16 -9.55
CA LEU A 438 -5.85 36.42 -10.09
C LEU A 438 -4.50 36.82 -9.48
N GLN A 439 -4.23 36.42 -8.23
CA GLN A 439 -3.00 36.71 -7.48
C GLN A 439 -1.88 35.70 -7.72
N VAL A 440 -2.01 34.81 -8.73
CA VAL A 440 -0.88 34.00 -9.22
C VAL A 440 0.16 34.96 -9.81
N ASN A 441 0.92 35.57 -8.92
CA ASN A 441 1.94 36.56 -9.20
C ASN A 441 3.08 35.81 -9.88
N SER A 442 3.39 36.16 -11.12
CA SER A 442 4.65 35.79 -11.73
C SER A 442 5.76 36.47 -10.93
N ARG A 443 6.39 35.77 -9.98
CA ARG A 443 7.66 36.20 -9.40
C ARG A 443 8.63 36.42 -10.56
N GLU A 444 9.26 37.59 -10.60
CA GLU A 444 10.34 37.84 -11.56
C GLU A 444 11.47 36.87 -11.23
N LYS A 445 11.61 35.81 -12.04
CA LYS A 445 12.69 34.83 -11.90
C LYS A 445 14.03 35.52 -12.16
N LEU A 446 15.09 35.08 -11.46
CA LEU A 446 16.45 35.48 -11.79
C LEU A 446 16.71 35.27 -13.30
N PHE A 447 17.34 36.26 -13.94
CA PHE A 447 17.60 36.31 -15.38
C PHE A 447 16.38 36.50 -16.30
N SER A 448 15.18 36.74 -15.74
CA SER A 448 13.93 36.91 -16.51
C SER A 448 13.65 35.74 -17.47
N ILE A 449 13.99 34.52 -17.05
CA ILE A 449 13.86 33.33 -17.87
C ILE A 449 12.37 33.02 -18.09
N HIS A 450 11.95 33.01 -19.35
CA HIS A 450 10.56 32.72 -19.73
C HIS A 450 10.45 31.35 -20.39
N ARG A 451 10.22 30.31 -19.60
CA ARG A 451 9.91 28.97 -20.11
C ARG A 451 8.41 28.80 -20.32
N LYS A 452 8.06 28.05 -21.38
CA LYS A 452 6.67 27.60 -21.57
C LYS A 452 6.30 26.74 -20.37
N PRO A 453 5.22 27.06 -19.63
CA PRO A 453 4.82 26.24 -18.49
C PRO A 453 4.47 24.84 -18.97
N LEU A 454 4.91 23.83 -18.22
CA LEU A 454 4.51 22.45 -18.47
C LEU A 454 2.98 22.34 -18.38
N PRO A 455 2.34 21.56 -19.28
CA PRO A 455 0.89 21.52 -19.42
C PRO A 455 0.26 20.78 -18.24
N LEU A 456 -0.07 21.51 -17.18
CA LEU A 456 -1.01 21.08 -16.14
C LEU A 456 -2.22 21.99 -16.22
N GLU A 457 -3.02 21.83 -17.29
CA GLU A 457 -3.97 22.88 -17.64
C GLU A 457 -5.28 22.78 -16.84
N PRO A 458 -5.65 23.84 -16.07
CA PRO A 458 -6.99 24.02 -15.53
C PRO A 458 -8.07 24.08 -16.62
N SER A 459 -7.68 24.31 -17.88
CA SER A 459 -8.58 24.32 -19.04
C SER A 459 -9.30 22.98 -19.22
N LEU A 460 -8.61 21.87 -18.96
CA LEU A 460 -9.18 20.51 -19.04
C LEU A 460 -10.16 20.26 -17.90
N LEU A 461 -9.84 20.71 -16.68
CA LEU A 461 -10.75 20.64 -15.53
C LEU A 461 -12.02 21.46 -15.80
N LEU A 462 -11.87 22.71 -16.24
CA LEU A 462 -12.97 23.60 -16.59
C LEU A 462 -13.89 22.98 -17.65
N ARG A 463 -13.28 22.38 -18.68
CA ARG A 463 -14.01 21.70 -19.76
C ARG A 463 -14.76 20.48 -19.24
N GLU A 464 -14.10 19.62 -18.46
CA GLU A 464 -14.71 18.39 -17.95
C GLU A 464 -15.84 18.69 -16.95
N ALA A 465 -15.64 19.62 -16.02
CA ALA A 465 -16.66 20.02 -15.04
C ALA A 465 -17.94 20.55 -15.73
N ASN A 466 -17.78 21.47 -16.68
CA ASN A 466 -18.90 22.02 -17.43
C ASN A 466 -19.58 20.99 -18.33
N ARG A 467 -18.82 20.03 -18.89
CA ARG A 467 -19.38 18.90 -19.64
C ARG A 467 -20.29 18.04 -18.76
N ARG A 468 -19.84 17.68 -17.55
CA ARG A 468 -20.61 16.87 -16.58
C ARG A 468 -21.84 17.59 -16.05
N ARG A 469 -21.77 18.90 -15.88
CA ARG A 469 -22.93 19.70 -15.50
C ARG A 469 -23.98 19.75 -16.62
N ALA A 470 -23.55 19.86 -17.88
CA ALA A 470 -24.46 19.91 -19.03
C ALA A 470 -25.27 18.62 -19.25
N PHE A 471 -24.79 17.46 -18.78
CA PHE A 471 -25.54 16.19 -18.83
C PHE A 471 -26.85 16.23 -18.02
N LEU A 472 -26.99 17.13 -17.03
CA LEU A 472 -28.29 17.37 -16.37
C LEU A 472 -29.28 18.14 -17.25
N SER A 473 -28.79 18.98 -18.18
CA SER A 473 -29.62 19.84 -19.03
C SER A 473 -30.09 19.11 -20.31
N ALA A 474 -29.32 18.13 -20.79
CA ALA A 474 -29.69 17.27 -21.91
C ALA A 474 -29.95 15.84 -21.44
N GLY A 475 -31.21 15.45 -21.22
CA GLY A 475 -31.64 14.10 -20.83
C GLY A 475 -31.39 13.00 -21.88
N ASN A 476 -30.17 12.86 -22.38
CA ASN A 476 -29.79 11.88 -23.38
C ASN A 476 -28.86 10.80 -22.79
N LEU A 477 -29.43 9.62 -22.56
CA LEU A 477 -28.76 8.43 -22.00
C LEU A 477 -27.95 7.62 -23.04
N SER A 478 -27.59 8.19 -24.21
CA SER A 478 -27.19 7.39 -25.39
C SER A 478 -25.69 7.33 -25.71
N GLU A 479 -24.80 7.94 -24.93
CA GLU A 479 -23.33 7.88 -25.18
C GLU A 479 -22.56 7.25 -24.00
N LEU A 480 -23.13 6.19 -23.41
CA LEU A 480 -22.49 5.41 -22.34
C LEU A 480 -21.49 4.36 -22.84
N TYR A 481 -21.31 4.26 -24.16
CA TYR A 481 -20.26 3.44 -24.77
C TYR A 481 -19.57 4.27 -25.84
N ASP A 482 -18.37 4.74 -25.56
CA ASP A 482 -17.41 4.93 -26.64
C ASP A 482 -16.09 4.24 -26.28
N SER A 483 -15.69 3.42 -27.23
CA SER A 483 -14.72 2.35 -27.14
C SER A 483 -13.30 2.91 -27.13
N SER A 484 -12.42 2.28 -26.34
CA SER A 484 -11.01 2.31 -26.68
C SER A 484 -10.83 1.52 -27.96
N ASP A 485 -10.22 2.10 -28.99
CA ASP A 485 -9.25 1.38 -29.80
C ASP A 485 -8.36 2.37 -30.57
N GLY A 486 -7.06 2.08 -30.54
CA GLY A 486 -6.08 2.74 -31.37
C GLY A 486 -5.80 1.96 -32.66
N SER A 487 -5.16 2.64 -33.61
CA SER A 487 -4.55 2.16 -34.86
C SER A 487 -5.44 2.12 -36.11
N GLY A 488 -4.97 2.80 -37.16
CA GLY A 488 -5.39 2.57 -38.54
C GLY A 488 -5.38 3.82 -39.42
N LEU A 489 -4.35 3.99 -40.25
CA LEU A 489 -4.38 4.83 -41.45
C LEU A 489 -5.50 4.33 -42.39
N ASP A 490 -6.36 5.22 -42.88
CA ASP A 490 -6.61 5.39 -44.31
C ASP A 490 -7.67 6.47 -44.62
N ALA A 491 -7.41 7.18 -45.73
CA ALA A 491 -8.24 8.22 -46.30
C ALA A 491 -9.38 7.64 -47.16
N ASN A 492 -10.63 8.06 -46.92
CA ASN A 492 -11.51 8.70 -47.92
C ASN A 492 -12.96 8.86 -47.47
N SER A 493 -13.46 10.08 -47.64
CA SER A 493 -14.82 10.51 -48.02
C SER A 493 -16.05 9.73 -47.50
N LYS A 494 -16.90 10.42 -46.73
CA LYS A 494 -18.30 10.76 -47.10
C LYS A 494 -18.97 11.62 -46.01
N LEU A 495 -19.39 12.82 -46.42
CA LEU A 495 -20.27 13.72 -45.67
C LEU A 495 -21.71 13.19 -45.59
N PRO A 496 -22.46 13.50 -44.52
CA PRO A 496 -23.88 13.76 -44.59
C PRO A 496 -24.20 15.26 -44.36
N PRO A 497 -25.38 15.75 -44.79
CA PRO A 497 -25.59 17.15 -45.11
C PRO A 497 -26.20 17.99 -43.97
N ASN A 498 -25.84 19.28 -43.99
CA ASN A 498 -26.58 20.46 -43.55
C ASN A 498 -27.75 20.30 -42.56
N ARG A 499 -27.54 20.81 -41.33
CA ARG A 499 -28.51 21.73 -40.73
C ARG A 499 -27.84 23.06 -40.40
N SER A 500 -28.48 24.09 -40.91
CA SER A 500 -28.09 25.49 -41.01
C SER A 500 -28.06 26.22 -39.67
N ALA A 501 -26.96 26.95 -39.47
CA ALA A 501 -26.85 28.33 -39.00
C ALA A 501 -27.93 28.91 -38.05
N SER A 502 -27.52 29.15 -36.80
CA SER A 502 -27.58 30.45 -36.10
C SER A 502 -27.18 30.18 -34.64
N ASN A 503 -26.03 30.62 -34.15
CA ASN A 503 -25.94 31.93 -33.52
C ASN A 503 -24.49 32.41 -33.44
N LEU A 504 -24.28 33.63 -33.95
CA LEU A 504 -23.09 34.43 -33.78
C LEU A 504 -22.73 34.55 -32.30
N MET A 505 -21.46 34.30 -31.96
CA MET A 505 -20.87 34.78 -30.72
C MET A 505 -20.68 36.30 -30.82
N THR A 506 -21.53 37.06 -30.13
CA THR A 506 -21.27 38.48 -29.85
C THR A 506 -20.49 38.60 -28.54
N ARG A 507 -19.20 38.95 -28.65
CA ARG A 507 -18.45 39.61 -27.59
C ARG A 507 -19.04 41.00 -27.36
N THR A 508 -19.37 41.34 -26.11
CA THR A 508 -18.95 42.55 -25.35
C THR A 508 -19.97 43.02 -24.31
N MET A 509 -19.40 43.56 -23.22
CA MET A 509 -19.90 44.54 -22.23
C MET A 509 -20.59 44.08 -20.93
N SER A 510 -19.81 44.29 -19.86
CA SER A 510 -20.16 44.89 -18.57
C SER A 510 -21.50 45.65 -18.47
N GLY A 511 -22.29 45.30 -17.44
CA GLY A 511 -23.43 46.05 -16.91
C GLY A 511 -23.70 45.65 -15.44
N PRO A 512 -24.28 46.53 -14.60
CA PRO A 512 -24.13 46.47 -13.15
C PRO A 512 -25.04 45.44 -12.49
N ALA A 513 -24.56 44.93 -11.34
CA ALA A 513 -25.24 43.99 -10.48
C ALA A 513 -26.58 44.54 -9.97
N THR A 514 -27.65 43.76 -10.15
CA THR A 514 -28.84 43.81 -9.30
C THR A 514 -29.23 42.39 -8.92
N SER A 515 -29.50 42.25 -7.62
CA SER A 515 -29.81 41.02 -6.90
C SER A 515 -31.13 40.42 -7.36
N GLU A 516 -31.17 39.11 -7.59
CA GLU A 516 -32.18 38.17 -7.08
C GLU A 516 -31.91 36.73 -7.58
N THR A 517 -31.80 35.83 -6.61
CA THR A 517 -32.35 34.46 -6.57
C THR A 517 -32.08 33.50 -7.74
N SER A 518 -31.34 32.43 -7.44
CA SER A 518 -31.04 31.23 -8.27
C SER A 518 -30.27 31.48 -9.57
N LEU A 519 -28.97 31.16 -9.56
CA LEU A 519 -28.15 31.08 -10.78
C LEU A 519 -28.82 30.14 -11.79
N PRO A 520 -29.00 30.54 -13.07
CA PRO A 520 -29.55 29.67 -14.09
C PRO A 520 -28.69 28.42 -14.20
N VAL A 521 -29.32 27.24 -14.14
CA VAL A 521 -28.64 25.93 -14.25
C VAL A 521 -27.80 25.82 -15.53
N ASP A 522 -28.11 26.62 -16.56
CA ASP A 522 -27.52 26.61 -17.91
C ASP A 522 -26.25 27.46 -18.13
N ARG A 523 -25.78 28.27 -17.16
CA ARG A 523 -24.52 29.01 -17.33
C ARG A 523 -23.30 28.10 -17.01
N PRO A 524 -22.24 28.10 -17.84
CA PRO A 524 -20.97 27.44 -17.49
C PRO A 524 -20.35 28.03 -16.21
N MET A 525 -19.89 27.15 -15.32
CA MET A 525 -19.16 27.53 -14.11
C MET A 525 -17.81 28.12 -14.45
N ARG A 526 -17.41 29.15 -13.68
CA ARG A 526 -16.05 29.68 -13.63
C ARG A 526 -15.14 28.74 -12.84
N LEU A 527 -13.82 28.89 -13.01
CA LEU A 527 -12.84 28.06 -12.29
C LEU A 527 -12.95 28.21 -10.76
N SER A 528 -13.15 29.42 -10.24
CA SER A 528 -13.35 29.65 -8.80
C SER A 528 -14.61 28.94 -8.27
N GLU A 529 -15.70 28.98 -9.02
CA GLU A 529 -16.95 28.27 -8.70
C GLU A 529 -16.76 26.75 -8.70
N ILE A 530 -15.96 26.22 -9.63
CA ILE A 530 -15.59 24.79 -9.68
C ILE A 530 -14.80 24.40 -8.44
N HIS A 531 -13.80 25.20 -8.05
CA HIS A 531 -12.99 24.93 -6.85
C HIS A 531 -13.85 24.89 -5.58
N VAL A 532 -14.74 25.86 -5.40
CA VAL A 532 -15.64 25.92 -4.23
C VAL A 532 -16.61 24.72 -4.20
N ALA A 533 -17.22 24.38 -5.34
CA ALA A 533 -18.12 23.24 -5.40
C ALA A 533 -17.38 21.91 -5.14
N ALA A 534 -16.17 21.76 -5.68
CA ALA A 534 -15.32 20.59 -5.46
C ALA A 534 -14.89 20.49 -3.99
N GLU A 535 -14.50 21.61 -3.36
CA GLU A 535 -14.09 21.65 -1.95
C GLU A 535 -15.24 21.22 -1.03
N HIS A 536 -16.46 21.74 -1.24
CA HIS A 536 -17.61 21.36 -0.43
C HIS A 536 -18.01 19.89 -0.60
N ALA A 537 -17.98 19.37 -1.83
CA ALA A 537 -18.27 17.95 -2.09
C ALA A 537 -17.18 17.02 -1.53
N LEU A 538 -15.92 17.44 -1.58
CA LEU A 538 -14.81 16.69 -0.99
C LEU A 538 -14.95 16.62 0.54
N LYS A 539 -15.35 17.72 1.20
CA LYS A 539 -15.64 17.75 2.64
C LYS A 539 -16.77 16.80 3.06
N GLN A 540 -17.69 16.49 2.16
CA GLN A 540 -18.74 15.48 2.41
C GLN A 540 -18.26 14.04 2.20
N THR A 541 -17.18 13.86 1.45
CA THR A 541 -16.63 12.53 1.12
C THR A 541 -15.64 12.06 2.18
N ILE A 542 -14.78 12.96 2.68
CA ILE A 542 -13.74 12.61 3.65
C ILE A 542 -14.34 12.50 5.05
N SER A 543 -14.20 11.33 5.67
CA SER A 543 -14.63 11.08 7.05
C SER A 543 -13.50 11.22 8.08
N ASP A 544 -12.24 11.09 7.67
CA ASP A 544 -11.06 11.23 8.55
C ASP A 544 -10.77 12.71 8.90
N PRO A 545 -10.84 13.11 10.19
CA PRO A 545 -10.55 14.48 10.62
C PRO A 545 -9.11 14.94 10.34
N ASP A 546 -8.12 14.05 10.43
CA ASP A 546 -6.72 14.40 10.22
C ASP A 546 -6.48 14.71 8.73
N PHE A 547 -7.04 13.89 7.85
CA PHE A 547 -7.03 14.15 6.41
C PHE A 547 -7.80 15.45 6.07
N MET A 548 -8.97 15.67 6.65
CA MET A 548 -9.72 16.93 6.47
C MET A 548 -8.90 18.15 6.87
N THR A 549 -8.18 18.08 7.98
CA THR A 549 -7.32 19.16 8.46
C THR A 549 -6.24 19.49 7.43
N SER A 550 -5.67 18.47 6.78
CA SER A 550 -4.64 18.66 5.74
C SER A 550 -5.08 19.40 4.47
N LEU A 551 -6.39 19.58 4.27
CA LEU A 551 -6.95 20.33 3.13
C LEU A 551 -7.62 21.64 3.57
N SER A 552 -7.63 21.94 4.88
CA SER A 552 -8.35 23.09 5.45
C SER A 552 -7.72 24.45 5.13
N SER A 553 -6.40 24.48 4.91
CA SER A 553 -5.65 25.69 4.56
C SER A 553 -4.49 25.34 3.62
N LEU A 554 -3.94 26.36 2.95
CA LEU A 554 -2.76 26.19 2.10
C LEU A 554 -1.54 25.72 2.90
N GLU A 555 -1.36 26.25 4.12
CA GLU A 555 -0.23 25.91 4.99
C GLU A 555 -0.25 24.43 5.41
N GLU A 556 -1.42 23.92 5.83
CA GLU A 556 -1.51 22.52 6.23
C GLU A 556 -1.41 21.58 5.02
N PHE A 557 -1.91 22.01 3.85
CA PHE A 557 -1.68 21.30 2.60
C PHE A 557 -0.19 21.19 2.27
N GLU A 558 0.56 22.29 2.31
CA GLU A 558 1.99 22.31 2.00
C GLU A 558 2.79 21.47 2.99
N LYS A 559 2.45 21.53 4.27
CA LYS A 559 3.03 20.67 5.31
C LYS A 559 2.81 19.20 4.99
N ARG A 560 1.56 18.79 4.70
CA ARG A 560 1.25 17.39 4.38
C ARG A 560 1.90 16.95 3.07
N TYR A 561 1.91 17.80 2.05
CA TYR A 561 2.57 17.55 0.78
C TYR A 561 4.10 17.38 0.95
N MET A 562 4.71 18.20 1.79
CA MET A 562 6.12 18.09 2.17
C MET A 562 6.41 16.77 2.88
N GLU A 563 5.59 16.37 3.85
CA GLU A 563 5.71 15.08 4.55
C GLU A 563 5.66 13.89 3.57
N LEU A 564 4.68 13.86 2.66
CA LEU A 564 4.54 12.80 1.67
C LEU A 564 5.71 12.77 0.69
N THR A 565 6.20 13.94 0.27
CA THR A 565 7.31 14.07 -0.68
C THR A 565 8.63 13.63 -0.05
N LYS A 566 8.90 14.03 1.21
CA LYS A 566 10.07 13.54 1.99
C LYS A 566 9.98 12.04 2.23
N GLY A 567 8.81 11.55 2.63
CA GLY A 567 8.56 10.11 2.79
C GLY A 567 8.92 9.33 1.53
N ALA A 568 8.49 9.79 0.34
CA ALA A 568 8.89 9.16 -0.92
C ALA A 568 10.41 9.26 -1.18
N ALA A 569 10.99 10.46 -1.04
CA ALA A 569 12.40 10.71 -1.33
C ALA A 569 13.33 9.86 -0.45
N ASP A 570 13.13 9.88 0.87
CA ASP A 570 13.97 9.18 1.86
C ASP A 570 13.94 7.66 1.63
N ASN A 571 12.76 7.10 1.34
CA ASN A 571 12.61 5.68 1.03
C ASN A 571 13.29 5.33 -0.30
N TYR A 572 13.16 6.15 -1.34
CA TYR A 572 13.87 5.90 -2.60
C TYR A 572 15.40 6.00 -2.46
N HIS A 573 15.92 6.92 -1.64
CA HIS A 573 17.36 7.03 -1.35
C HIS A 573 17.93 5.76 -0.70
N ARG A 574 17.14 5.09 0.14
CA ARG A 574 17.49 3.79 0.76
C ARG A 574 17.33 2.59 -0.17
N SER A 575 16.64 2.75 -1.30
CA SER A 575 16.42 1.71 -2.29
C SER A 575 17.47 1.73 -3.43
N TRP A 576 17.29 0.89 -4.46
CA TRP A 576 18.06 1.00 -5.70
C TRP A 576 17.67 2.21 -6.56
N TRP A 577 16.54 2.87 -6.27
CA TRP A 577 15.94 3.90 -7.11
C TRP A 577 16.35 5.31 -6.69
N LYS A 578 17.64 5.51 -6.41
CA LYS A 578 18.19 6.78 -5.91
C LYS A 578 17.89 7.99 -6.82
N ARG A 579 17.82 7.77 -8.14
CA ARG A 579 17.40 8.82 -9.10
C ARG A 579 16.02 9.39 -8.76
N HIS A 580 15.05 8.53 -8.43
CA HIS A 580 13.71 8.97 -8.04
C HIS A 580 13.75 9.79 -6.75
N GLY A 581 14.57 9.38 -5.78
CA GLY A 581 14.77 10.13 -4.53
C GLY A 581 15.36 11.52 -4.77
N VAL A 582 16.46 11.61 -5.54
CA VAL A 582 17.11 12.90 -5.86
C VAL A 582 16.17 13.81 -6.62
N VAL A 583 15.40 13.30 -7.58
CA VAL A 583 14.46 14.15 -8.33
C VAL A 583 13.38 14.74 -7.41
N LEU A 584 12.89 13.98 -6.43
CA LEU A 584 11.98 14.49 -5.40
C LEU A 584 12.64 15.49 -4.43
N ASP A 585 13.96 15.41 -4.23
CA ASP A 585 14.71 16.45 -3.48
C ASP A 585 14.55 17.83 -4.14
N GLY A 586 14.38 17.90 -5.47
CA GLY A 586 14.11 19.15 -6.19
C GLY A 586 12.77 19.79 -5.81
N GLU A 587 11.74 18.98 -5.58
CA GLU A 587 10.42 19.45 -5.13
C GLU A 587 10.48 19.98 -3.70
N ILE A 588 11.21 19.27 -2.85
CA ILE A 588 11.49 19.66 -1.47
C ILE A 588 12.26 20.99 -1.46
N ALA A 589 13.23 21.15 -2.37
CA ALA A 589 13.99 22.38 -2.55
C ALA A 589 13.10 23.55 -2.97
N ALA A 590 12.18 23.35 -3.92
CA ALA A 590 11.25 24.38 -4.37
C ALA A 590 10.34 24.89 -3.24
N LEU A 591 9.83 23.99 -2.40
CA LEU A 591 9.08 24.38 -1.21
C LEU A 591 9.96 25.15 -0.20
N PHE A 592 11.19 24.70 0.06
CA PHE A 592 12.11 25.45 0.93
C PHE A 592 12.42 26.84 0.38
N PHE A 593 12.65 26.95 -0.93
CA PHE A 593 12.88 28.20 -1.63
C PHE A 593 11.70 29.16 -1.48
N LYS A 594 10.48 28.67 -1.67
CA LYS A 594 9.25 29.45 -1.49
C LYS A 594 9.09 30.00 -0.07
N HIS A 595 9.47 29.21 0.93
CA HIS A 595 9.42 29.59 2.35
C HIS A 595 10.63 30.44 2.80
N GLY A 596 11.56 30.77 1.90
CA GLY A 596 12.76 31.54 2.24
C GLY A 596 13.84 30.75 2.99
N ASN A 597 13.72 29.42 3.07
CA ASN A 597 14.72 28.53 3.68
C ASN A 597 15.83 28.20 2.67
N TYR A 598 16.53 29.23 2.19
CA TYR A 598 17.50 29.11 1.09
C TYR A 598 18.65 28.15 1.39
N ASP A 599 19.12 28.06 2.64
CA ASP A 599 20.20 27.14 3.04
C ASP A 599 19.86 25.66 2.82
N LEU A 600 18.60 25.29 3.03
CA LEU A 600 18.12 23.92 2.80
C LEU A 600 17.81 23.70 1.32
N ALA A 601 17.31 24.73 0.63
CA ALA A 601 17.05 24.67 -0.81
C ALA A 601 18.34 24.42 -1.61
N VAL A 602 19.45 25.13 -1.30
CA VAL A 602 20.75 24.92 -1.97
C VAL A 602 21.20 23.46 -1.86
N LYS A 603 21.20 22.88 -0.65
CA LYS A 603 21.68 21.50 -0.44
C LYS A 603 20.91 20.47 -1.26
N SER A 604 19.61 20.68 -1.45
CA SER A 604 18.78 19.78 -2.25
C SER A 604 18.95 20.05 -3.75
N TYR A 605 18.98 21.32 -4.17
CA TYR A 605 19.20 21.67 -5.57
C TYR A 605 20.59 21.27 -6.09
N GLU A 606 21.64 21.33 -5.27
CA GLU A 606 22.97 20.86 -5.62
C GLU A 606 22.98 19.37 -5.97
N LYS A 607 22.28 18.53 -5.17
CA LYS A 607 22.14 17.10 -5.47
C LYS A 607 21.46 16.86 -6.82
N VAL A 608 20.37 17.59 -7.07
CA VAL A 608 19.61 17.51 -8.33
C VAL A 608 20.47 17.94 -9.51
N CYS A 609 21.13 19.10 -9.42
CA CYS A 609 21.98 19.63 -10.47
C CYS A 609 23.19 18.71 -10.74
N ALA A 610 23.78 18.12 -9.69
CA ALA A 610 24.87 17.16 -9.82
C ALA A 610 24.41 15.90 -10.58
N LEU A 611 23.23 15.35 -10.25
CA LEU A 611 22.67 14.21 -10.98
C LEU A 611 22.43 14.55 -12.45
N TYR A 612 21.74 15.66 -12.74
CA TYR A 612 21.41 16.05 -14.10
C TYR A 612 22.65 16.36 -14.93
N SER A 613 23.65 17.03 -14.35
CA SER A 613 24.92 17.28 -15.03
C SER A 613 25.72 16.01 -15.27
N ALA A 614 25.73 15.04 -14.35
CA ALA A 614 26.47 13.80 -14.50
C ALA A 614 25.87 12.89 -15.59
N GLU A 615 24.54 12.95 -15.77
CA GLU A 615 23.83 12.15 -16.78
C GLU A 615 23.57 12.88 -18.10
N GLY A 616 24.01 14.13 -18.23
CA GLY A 616 23.86 14.93 -19.45
C GLY A 616 22.43 15.38 -19.73
N TRP A 617 21.57 15.48 -18.70
CA TRP A 617 20.19 15.95 -18.84
C TRP A 617 20.12 17.48 -18.85
N GLU A 618 20.63 18.08 -19.92
CA GLU A 618 20.80 19.54 -20.00
C GLU A 618 19.49 20.32 -19.93
N GLU A 619 18.40 19.83 -20.53
CA GLU A 619 17.08 20.49 -20.46
C GLU A 619 16.57 20.62 -19.01
N LEU A 620 16.65 19.52 -18.25
CA LEU A 620 16.25 19.44 -16.84
C LEU A 620 17.18 20.26 -15.94
N LEU A 621 18.48 20.23 -16.21
CA LEU A 621 19.45 21.06 -15.51
C LEU A 621 19.15 22.55 -15.73
N ALA A 622 18.80 22.91 -16.96
CA ALA A 622 18.48 24.28 -17.33
C ALA A 622 17.18 24.79 -16.66
N ASP A 623 16.28 23.90 -16.21
CA ASP A 623 15.10 24.26 -15.41
C ASP A 623 15.46 24.57 -13.95
N VAL A 624 16.35 23.78 -13.33
CA VAL A 624 16.60 23.82 -11.87
C VAL A 624 17.80 24.70 -11.49
N LEU A 625 18.84 24.75 -12.34
CA LEU A 625 20.07 25.50 -12.06
C LEU A 625 19.85 27.02 -11.84
N PRO A 626 18.91 27.70 -12.53
CA PRO A 626 18.59 29.09 -12.21
C PRO A 626 18.11 29.31 -10.77
N ASP A 627 17.30 28.38 -10.24
CA ASP A 627 16.78 28.47 -8.87
C ASP A 627 17.90 28.23 -7.85
N LEU A 628 18.84 27.31 -8.14
CA LEU A 628 20.07 27.14 -7.35
C LEU A 628 20.92 28.41 -7.34
N ALA A 629 21.14 29.01 -8.51
CA ALA A 629 21.92 30.23 -8.65
C ALA A 629 21.28 31.40 -7.87
N GLU A 630 19.95 31.51 -7.89
CA GLU A 630 19.22 32.51 -7.11
C GLU A 630 19.39 32.30 -5.61
N CYS A 631 19.29 31.06 -5.11
CA CYS A 631 19.60 30.76 -3.72
C CYS A 631 21.02 31.18 -3.32
N GLN A 632 22.03 30.81 -4.12
CA GLN A 632 23.43 31.12 -3.84
C GLN A 632 23.68 32.62 -3.82
N LYS A 633 23.06 33.36 -4.75
CA LYS A 633 23.11 34.83 -4.77
C LYS A 633 22.51 35.44 -3.50
N ILE A 634 21.36 34.95 -3.05
CA ILE A 634 20.70 35.44 -1.83
C ILE A 634 21.53 35.14 -0.57
N LEU A 635 22.16 33.97 -0.52
CA LEU A 635 23.06 33.56 0.57
C LEU A 635 24.46 34.21 0.51
N ASN A 636 24.73 35.01 -0.51
CA ASN A 636 26.03 35.64 -0.76
C ASN A 636 27.19 34.61 -0.90
N ASP A 637 26.88 33.44 -1.46
CA ASP A 637 27.86 32.46 -1.91
C ASP A 637 28.33 32.82 -3.33
N GLU A 638 29.28 33.76 -3.40
CA GLU A 638 29.82 34.28 -4.66
C GLU A 638 30.49 33.18 -5.51
N ALA A 639 31.17 32.22 -4.86
CA ALA A 639 31.88 31.15 -5.55
C ALA A 639 30.90 30.15 -6.19
N GLY A 640 29.89 29.70 -5.44
CA GLY A 640 28.83 28.83 -5.95
C GLY A 640 28.02 29.50 -7.06
N TYR A 641 27.62 30.75 -6.84
CA TYR A 641 26.85 31.52 -7.82
C TYR A 641 27.62 31.72 -9.14
N LEU A 642 28.91 32.02 -9.07
CA LEU A 642 29.78 32.15 -10.24
C LEU A 642 29.90 30.83 -11.01
N ALA A 643 30.09 29.71 -10.30
CA ALA A 643 30.11 28.38 -10.91
C ALA A 643 28.79 28.03 -11.61
N SER A 644 27.65 28.35 -10.98
CA SER A 644 26.32 28.15 -11.56
C SER A 644 26.11 28.99 -12.83
N CYS A 645 26.54 30.26 -12.85
CA CYS A 645 26.44 31.11 -14.04
C CYS A 645 27.30 30.60 -15.21
N VAL A 646 28.53 30.16 -14.95
CA VAL A 646 29.39 29.55 -15.97
C VAL A 646 28.79 28.23 -16.48
N LYS A 647 28.21 27.43 -15.59
CA LYS A 647 27.54 26.20 -15.98
C LYS A 647 26.32 26.48 -16.86
N LEU A 648 25.50 27.50 -16.56
CA LEU A 648 24.38 27.93 -17.41
C LEU A 648 24.84 28.33 -18.82
N LEU A 649 25.96 29.05 -18.95
CA LEU A 649 26.56 29.40 -20.23
C LEU A 649 27.04 28.17 -21.02
N SER A 650 27.54 27.17 -20.29
CA SER A 650 28.11 25.93 -20.84
C SER A 650 27.08 24.95 -21.39
N LEU A 651 25.78 25.15 -21.11
CA LEU A 651 24.70 24.34 -21.65
C LEU A 651 24.47 24.65 -23.14
N ASP A 652 23.80 23.73 -23.84
CA ASP A 652 23.49 23.89 -25.27
C ASP A 652 22.90 25.28 -25.58
N SER A 653 23.45 25.89 -26.63
CA SER A 653 23.10 27.20 -27.16
C SER A 653 21.62 27.38 -27.49
N GLY A 654 20.90 26.28 -27.78
CA GLY A 654 19.47 26.29 -28.07
C GLY A 654 18.55 26.40 -26.85
N LEU A 655 19.05 26.18 -25.62
CA LEU A 655 18.21 26.11 -24.41
C LEU A 655 17.83 27.47 -23.82
N PHE A 656 18.60 28.51 -24.15
CA PHE A 656 18.39 29.87 -23.69
C PHE A 656 18.48 30.84 -24.86
N SER A 657 17.67 31.90 -24.81
CA SER A 657 17.77 33.01 -25.76
C SER A 657 19.11 33.73 -25.65
N SER A 658 19.52 34.39 -26.72
CA SER A 658 20.77 35.20 -26.73
C SER A 658 20.79 36.23 -25.60
N LYS A 659 19.64 36.83 -25.28
CA LYS A 659 19.51 37.83 -24.20
C LYS A 659 19.72 37.21 -22.81
N GLU A 660 19.19 36.02 -22.55
CA GLU A 660 19.40 35.30 -21.28
C GLU A 660 20.88 34.92 -21.14
N ARG A 661 21.51 34.39 -22.21
CA ARG A 661 22.94 34.04 -22.20
C ARG A 661 23.83 35.27 -21.95
N GLN A 662 23.54 36.41 -22.58
CA GLN A 662 24.23 37.68 -22.30
C GLN A 662 24.06 38.12 -20.84
N GLY A 663 22.88 37.89 -20.25
CA GLY A 663 22.63 38.12 -18.83
C GLY A 663 23.53 37.27 -17.93
N PHE A 664 23.67 35.97 -18.21
CA PHE A 664 24.58 35.08 -17.47
C PHE A 664 26.03 35.57 -17.58
N GLN A 665 26.49 35.90 -18.78
CA GLN A 665 27.85 36.41 -19.01
C GLN A 665 28.10 37.73 -18.26
N SER A 666 27.14 38.65 -18.28
CA SER A 666 27.27 39.94 -17.59
C SER A 666 27.49 39.74 -16.08
N GLU A 667 26.80 38.78 -15.46
CA GLU A 667 27.01 38.43 -14.06
C GLU A 667 28.37 37.76 -13.81
N VAL A 668 28.82 36.87 -14.70
CA VAL A 668 30.17 36.26 -14.63
C VAL A 668 31.24 37.35 -14.69
N VAL A 669 31.15 38.28 -15.64
CA VAL A 669 32.09 39.39 -15.78
C VAL A 669 32.04 40.31 -14.56
N ARG A 670 30.85 40.64 -14.05
CA ARG A 670 30.66 41.46 -12.85
C ARG A 670 31.34 40.84 -11.62
N LEU A 671 31.21 39.53 -11.43
CA LEU A 671 31.83 38.81 -10.32
C LEU A 671 33.34 38.63 -10.53
N ALA A 672 33.79 38.33 -11.74
CA ALA A 672 35.20 38.18 -12.05
C ALA A 672 36.00 39.49 -11.85
N HIS A 673 35.38 40.65 -12.11
CA HIS A 673 35.98 41.97 -11.86
C HIS A 673 35.70 42.51 -10.45
N SER A 674 34.93 41.79 -9.63
CA SER A 674 34.82 42.10 -8.20
C SER A 674 36.05 41.57 -7.47
N GLU A 675 36.54 42.30 -6.47
CA GLU A 675 37.69 41.88 -5.64
C GLU A 675 37.32 40.68 -4.73
N MET A 676 37.08 39.52 -5.34
CA MET A 676 36.76 38.29 -4.60
C MET A 676 37.93 37.93 -3.67
N LYS A 677 37.62 37.68 -2.40
CA LYS A 677 38.62 37.35 -1.37
C LYS A 677 39.43 36.08 -1.70
N HIS A 678 38.83 35.15 -2.45
CA HIS A 678 39.43 33.90 -2.86
C HIS A 678 39.19 33.69 -4.35
N LEU A 679 40.27 33.46 -5.11
CA LEU A 679 40.18 33.14 -6.52
C LEU A 679 39.54 31.75 -6.69
N VAL A 680 38.51 31.68 -7.53
CA VAL A 680 37.78 30.44 -7.83
C VAL A 680 38.23 29.93 -9.21
N PRO A 681 38.90 28.76 -9.29
CA PRO A 681 39.20 28.15 -10.58
C PRO A 681 37.90 27.60 -11.19
N LEU A 682 37.63 27.95 -12.44
CA LEU A 682 36.43 27.53 -13.17
C LEU A 682 36.81 26.76 -14.43
N ASP A 683 36.13 25.65 -14.68
CA ASP A 683 36.22 24.95 -15.94
C ASP A 683 35.32 25.63 -16.98
N VAL A 684 35.94 26.18 -18.02
CA VAL A 684 35.29 26.85 -19.15
C VAL A 684 35.62 26.16 -20.48
N SER A 685 36.02 24.89 -20.44
CA SER A 685 36.42 24.13 -21.63
C SER A 685 35.32 24.02 -22.70
N SER A 686 34.06 24.03 -22.29
CA SER A 686 32.86 24.12 -23.14
C SER A 686 32.68 25.47 -23.82
N LEU A 687 33.24 26.54 -23.26
CA LEU A 687 33.09 27.93 -23.70
C LEU A 687 34.33 28.47 -24.42
N ILE A 688 35.48 27.82 -24.26
CA ILE A 688 36.73 28.21 -24.90
C ILE A 688 37.30 26.99 -25.61
N THR A 689 37.21 26.98 -26.93
CA THR A 689 37.84 25.94 -27.76
C THR A 689 39.14 26.48 -28.34
N PHE A 690 40.19 25.67 -28.34
CA PHE A 690 41.44 26.01 -29.02
C PHE A 690 41.76 24.97 -30.09
N ALA A 691 42.32 25.42 -31.19
CA ALA A 691 42.80 24.57 -32.27
C ALA A 691 44.25 24.94 -32.60
N GLY A 692 45.14 23.95 -32.57
CA GLY A 692 46.45 24.07 -33.21
C GLY A 692 46.36 23.64 -34.66
N ASN A 693 47.16 24.23 -35.54
CA ASN A 693 47.34 23.66 -36.87
C ASN A 693 47.97 22.26 -36.73
N ALA A 694 47.22 21.21 -37.05
CA ALA A 694 47.74 19.85 -37.13
C ALA A 694 48.64 19.73 -38.37
N GLY A 695 49.87 20.24 -38.26
CA GLY A 695 50.94 19.92 -39.18
C GLY A 695 51.40 18.47 -39.01
N PRO A 696 52.16 17.90 -39.95
CA PRO A 696 52.83 16.62 -39.74
C PRO A 696 53.69 16.69 -38.46
N PRO A 697 53.92 15.56 -37.77
CA PRO A 697 54.78 15.51 -36.59
C PRO A 697 56.11 16.22 -36.88
N LEU A 698 56.40 17.27 -36.11
CA LEU A 698 57.67 17.97 -36.20
C LEU A 698 58.66 17.25 -35.29
N GLU A 699 59.69 16.63 -35.87
CA GLU A 699 60.88 16.22 -35.11
C GLU A 699 61.67 17.48 -34.77
N LEU A 700 61.56 17.93 -33.52
CA LEU A 700 62.30 19.08 -33.00
C LEU A 700 63.49 18.58 -32.18
N CYS A 701 64.69 19.03 -32.53
CA CYS A 701 65.89 18.87 -31.72
C CYS A 701 66.00 20.03 -30.71
N ASP A 702 66.74 19.82 -29.62
CA ASP A 702 66.93 20.84 -28.60
C ASP A 702 67.63 22.08 -29.19
N GLY A 703 66.95 23.23 -29.20
CA GLY A 703 67.42 24.48 -29.81
C GLY A 703 66.83 24.83 -31.18
N ASP A 704 65.96 24.01 -31.77
CA ASP A 704 65.33 24.32 -33.05
C ASP A 704 64.29 25.46 -32.93
N PRO A 705 64.32 26.48 -33.83
CA PRO A 705 63.32 27.53 -33.85
C PRO A 705 62.01 27.00 -34.44
N GLY A 706 60.97 26.89 -33.62
CA GLY A 706 59.62 26.50 -34.02
C GLY A 706 58.59 27.60 -33.77
N THR A 707 57.60 27.73 -34.65
CA THR A 707 56.41 28.57 -34.42
C THR A 707 55.18 27.68 -34.34
N LEU A 708 54.55 27.58 -33.17
CA LEU A 708 53.26 26.93 -33.00
C LEU A 708 52.15 27.99 -33.10
N SER A 709 51.25 27.83 -34.07
CA SER A 709 50.04 28.66 -34.16
C SER A 709 48.90 27.98 -33.41
N VAL A 710 48.41 28.64 -32.36
CA VAL A 710 47.23 28.22 -31.59
C VAL A 710 46.14 29.27 -31.80
N ALA A 711 45.01 28.86 -32.38
CA ALA A 711 43.81 29.68 -32.47
C ALA A 711 42.93 29.39 -31.25
N VAL A 712 42.54 30.43 -30.52
CA VAL A 712 41.59 30.34 -29.39
C VAL A 712 40.29 30.98 -29.84
N TRP A 713 39.19 30.26 -29.69
CA TRP A 713 37.85 30.71 -30.07
C TRP A 713 37.02 31.00 -28.83
N ASN A 714 36.35 32.15 -28.85
CA ASN A 714 35.42 32.57 -27.81
C ASN A 714 34.03 31.97 -28.08
N GLY A 715 33.55 31.12 -27.18
CA GLY A 715 32.18 30.58 -27.17
C GLY A 715 31.23 31.35 -26.25
N PHE A 716 31.68 32.44 -25.63
CA PHE A 716 30.79 33.35 -24.88
C PHE A 716 29.93 34.19 -25.83
N PRO A 717 28.72 34.59 -25.40
CA PRO A 717 27.82 35.45 -26.19
C PRO A 717 28.45 36.77 -26.68
N ASP A 718 29.22 37.44 -25.82
CA ASP A 718 29.89 38.71 -26.09
C ASP A 718 31.41 38.59 -25.83
N ASP A 719 32.18 39.61 -26.21
CA ASP A 719 33.63 39.67 -25.97
C ASP A 719 33.96 39.71 -24.46
N ILE A 720 35.06 39.05 -24.07
CA ILE A 720 35.57 39.06 -22.71
C ILE A 720 37.02 39.56 -22.71
N THR A 721 37.32 40.49 -21.80
CA THR A 721 38.67 40.96 -21.53
C THR A 721 39.38 40.01 -20.56
N LEU A 722 40.51 39.45 -20.99
CA LEU A 722 41.37 38.63 -20.16
C LEU A 722 42.54 39.48 -19.64
N GLU A 723 42.85 39.38 -18.35
CA GLU A 723 44.03 40.04 -17.77
C GLU A 723 45.33 39.36 -18.21
N SER A 724 45.32 38.02 -18.29
CA SER A 724 46.44 37.24 -18.78
C SER A 724 45.96 35.94 -19.43
N LEU A 725 46.74 35.46 -20.41
CA LEU A 725 46.56 34.16 -21.04
C LEU A 725 47.87 33.39 -20.90
N SER A 726 47.83 32.20 -20.30
CA SER A 726 48.98 31.32 -20.19
C SER A 726 48.79 30.07 -21.05
N LEU A 727 49.79 29.74 -21.86
CA LEU A 727 49.83 28.54 -22.70
C LEU A 727 50.94 27.63 -22.17
N ARG A 728 50.63 26.35 -21.95
CA ARG A 728 51.60 25.35 -21.51
C ARG A 728 51.72 24.26 -22.58
N LEU A 729 52.91 24.11 -23.16
CA LEU A 729 53.24 22.94 -23.96
C LEU A 729 53.65 21.79 -23.02
N SER A 730 53.02 20.63 -23.17
CA SER A 730 53.40 19.39 -22.51
C SER A 730 53.88 18.38 -23.55
N ALA A 731 55.11 17.88 -23.40
CA ALA A 731 55.63 16.81 -24.25
C ALA A 731 55.01 15.46 -23.83
N SER A 732 54.38 14.74 -24.76
CA SER A 732 54.00 13.34 -24.59
C SER A 732 55.07 12.47 -25.24
N SER A 733 55.94 11.82 -24.45
CA SER A 733 56.87 10.82 -24.99
C SER A 733 56.09 9.55 -25.33
N SER A 734 55.96 9.23 -26.61
CA SER A 734 55.53 7.90 -27.06
C SER A 734 56.67 6.91 -26.81
N ALA A 735 56.80 6.45 -25.57
CA ALA A 735 57.69 5.37 -25.20
C ALA A 735 56.88 4.32 -24.44
N ASP A 736 55.91 3.71 -25.13
CA ASP A 736 55.32 2.41 -24.76
C ASP A 736 54.46 1.81 -25.90
N GLU A 737 54.95 1.87 -27.14
CA GLU A 737 54.58 0.90 -28.16
C GLU A 737 55.86 0.31 -28.76
N GLY A 738 56.16 -0.94 -28.36
CA GLY A 738 57.10 -1.80 -29.07
C GLY A 738 58.42 -2.12 -28.37
N ASN A 739 58.38 -3.10 -27.45
CA ASN A 739 59.12 -4.35 -27.61
C ASN A 739 58.49 -5.49 -26.81
#